data_AF-A0A9D4UCL9-F1
#
_entry.id   AF-A0A9D4UCL9-F1
#
_cell.length_a   1.000
_cell.length_b   1.000
_cell.length_c   1.000
_cell.angle_alpha   90.00
_cell.angle_beta   90.00
_cell.angle_gamma   90.00
#
_symmetry.space_group_name_H-M   'P 1'
#
loop_
_entity.id
_entity.type
_entity.pdbx_description
1 polymer ?
#
loop_
_entity_poly.entity_id
_entity_poly.type
_entity_poly.pdbx_seq_one_letter_code
_entity_poly.pdbx_strand_id
1 'polypeptide(L)'
;MQEKSKLPVLSLLFLVLLFRSSSSWAQSQQASASSAGCANQRCGELAIRYPFGLTGCPAFSPFFELVCDASSSKLYITLNVTDVLVEVTEINSDSLIVDANKFKATFQSVDCIYGGRSSFILEPYPSPFIISHDNQVGAFGCSLGLLITMNSLPGESAYLAPTPSPTYGTVVGEDGAIPSYPYSSAPFSDLHVDGCECSCLGAELHNPNCGYRTCCTSQLFTQTSAIRVMVLFVEPNTPIGPLDGDCDFNHSYSISFHPNYTDFQNEMYRIKLNWAVPTTETDEKGIMESSDYACSSNAVITIVHDVPGYLCSCPTGWTGDGYSKGSGCRDVSECIVENECVPRSTCHNVEGNYTCSCSHWFYSGDGRISGSGCHLSIPLKHGLISGSVSVSILAMIIGCIYFAFLTKLRTKRQYFVQNGGLQVQVFLKGRMGGEATRLFTAEELQIATNNYAESMKLGAGGSSTVFKGVLNDGKLVAIKRAKRMASKDGDDMELFLNELAILTQINHRHIIRLLGCCLETKVPLLVYEYVSNGNMAENLAAKRGSGFVMGWEQRLKVACQVGEALAYLHAAASPPILHRDVKSANVLLDDNVDAKIADFGLSRLIPEDGKQDATGIQGTVGYLDPEYFFTLQLTDKSDVYSFGVMLAELITGLKAVDSQNRDTRFANLALFFIETFENGSLDDLIDSRVNFTSVDAQAHIYPSIMAVAALSHQCLALEGSVRPSMKQAPHMESFLILRLHRGDHSAIEKNLQVKLSFRST
;
A
#
# COMPACT_ATOMS: atom_id res chain seq x y z
N MET A 1 29.08 -21.71 93.32
CA MET A 1 28.16 -22.50 94.16
C MET A 1 27.67 -23.69 93.33
N GLN A 2 27.65 -24.85 93.99
CA GLN A 2 27.11 -26.17 93.63
C GLN A 2 25.91 -26.16 92.64
N GLU A 3 25.64 -27.19 91.81
CA GLU A 3 26.02 -28.60 91.81
C GLU A 3 25.61 -29.31 90.50
N LYS A 4 26.31 -30.42 90.19
CA LYS A 4 25.85 -31.66 89.53
C LYS A 4 25.48 -31.62 88.03
N SER A 5 26.31 -32.15 87.13
CA SER A 5 26.69 -33.56 86.84
C SER A 5 25.87 -34.19 85.71
N LYS A 6 26.56 -34.59 84.62
CA LYS A 6 26.63 -35.96 84.05
C LYS A 6 26.94 -35.93 82.53
N LEU A 7 28.10 -36.48 82.17
CA LEU A 7 28.31 -37.23 80.93
C LEU A 7 27.86 -38.69 81.17
N PRO A 8 27.54 -39.50 80.12
CA PRO A 8 28.56 -40.19 79.30
C PRO A 8 28.35 -39.98 77.78
N VAL A 9 29.40 -39.82 76.95
CA VAL A 9 30.45 -40.79 76.55
C VAL A 9 29.86 -41.91 75.69
N LEU A 10 29.86 -41.70 74.37
CA LEU A 10 30.83 -42.24 73.38
C LEU A 10 30.49 -43.67 72.98
N SER A 11 30.66 -43.94 71.67
CA SER A 11 31.67 -44.87 71.16
C SER A 11 31.27 -45.34 69.76
N LEU A 12 32.15 -45.53 68.78
CA LEU A 12 33.58 -45.29 68.58
C LEU A 12 33.78 -45.84 67.15
N LEU A 13 34.42 -45.12 66.23
CA LEU A 13 35.82 -45.35 65.80
C LEU A 13 36.05 -46.29 64.60
N PHE A 14 37.19 -45.97 63.97
CA PHE A 14 38.10 -46.73 63.10
C PHE A 14 37.74 -46.86 61.60
N LEU A 15 38.42 -46.17 60.67
CA LEU A 15 39.83 -46.26 60.17
C LEU A 15 40.11 -47.47 59.24
N VAL A 16 40.95 -47.18 58.23
CA VAL A 16 42.04 -48.02 57.69
C VAL A 16 41.85 -48.75 56.34
N LEU A 17 42.60 -48.22 55.36
CA LEU A 17 43.53 -48.84 54.39
C LEU A 17 43.05 -49.53 53.10
N LEU A 18 43.51 -48.95 51.99
CA LEU A 18 44.41 -49.51 50.96
C LEU A 18 44.65 -51.05 50.96
N PHE A 19 44.52 -51.67 49.78
CA PHE A 19 45.45 -52.59 49.08
C PHE A 19 44.65 -53.34 47.97
N ARG A 20 44.90 -53.09 46.69
CA ARG A 20 45.83 -53.79 45.77
C ARG A 20 45.36 -55.20 45.32
N SER A 21 45.12 -55.28 44.01
CA SER A 21 45.58 -56.31 43.05
C SER A 21 45.32 -57.80 43.32
N SER A 22 44.64 -58.46 42.38
CA SER A 22 45.10 -59.64 41.59
C SER A 22 43.86 -60.32 40.98
N SER A 23 43.62 -60.15 39.67
CA SER A 23 44.03 -61.08 38.61
C SER A 23 43.36 -62.46 38.75
N SER A 24 42.39 -62.78 37.88
CA SER A 24 42.63 -63.58 36.65
C SER A 24 42.21 -65.06 36.89
N TRP A 25 41.68 -65.88 35.99
CA TRP A 25 41.64 -66.00 34.52
C TRP A 25 40.28 -66.65 34.17
N ALA A 26 39.54 -66.10 33.21
CA ALA A 26 39.50 -66.56 31.81
C ALA A 26 38.75 -67.89 31.60
N GLN A 27 37.61 -67.80 30.92
CA GLN A 27 37.37 -68.66 29.77
C GLN A 27 36.72 -67.84 28.66
N SER A 28 37.47 -67.78 27.57
CA SER A 28 37.23 -67.10 26.31
C SER A 28 36.15 -67.79 25.48
N GLN A 29 35.26 -67.01 24.87
CA GLN A 29 34.80 -67.25 23.50
C GLN A 29 34.42 -65.92 22.84
N GLN A 30 35.00 -65.68 21.66
CA GLN A 30 34.90 -64.49 20.81
C GLN A 30 33.48 -64.24 20.27
N ALA A 31 33.06 -62.96 20.24
CA ALA A 31 32.42 -62.33 19.08
C ALA A 31 32.34 -60.77 19.22
N SER A 32 32.97 -60.10 18.24
CA SER A 32 32.84 -58.72 17.71
C SER A 32 32.74 -57.49 18.62
N ALA A 33 33.81 -56.67 18.57
CA ALA A 33 33.77 -55.21 18.67
C ALA A 33 32.75 -54.63 17.65
N SER A 34 31.97 -53.59 17.93
CA SER A 34 32.41 -52.24 18.27
C SER A 34 31.19 -51.37 18.62
N SER A 35 31.21 -50.66 19.75
CA SER A 35 30.23 -49.60 20.07
C SER A 35 30.85 -48.35 20.70
N ALA A 36 32.19 -48.33 20.91
CA ALA A 36 32.90 -47.20 21.49
C ALA A 36 33.42 -46.17 20.46
N GLY A 37 33.43 -46.51 19.16
CA GLY A 37 34.02 -45.68 18.10
C GLY A 37 33.08 -44.66 17.44
N CYS A 38 31.79 -44.66 17.78
CA CYS A 38 30.76 -43.88 17.10
C CYS A 38 30.24 -42.66 17.88
N ALA A 39 30.85 -42.35 19.03
CA ALA A 39 30.54 -41.14 19.77
C ALA A 39 31.25 -39.94 19.10
N ASN A 40 30.49 -38.89 18.76
CA ASN A 40 30.96 -37.67 18.07
C ASN A 40 31.48 -37.89 16.64
N GLN A 41 30.66 -38.50 15.80
CA GLN A 41 30.95 -38.66 14.37
C GLN A 41 31.11 -37.29 13.69
N ARG A 42 32.22 -37.12 12.96
CA ARG A 42 32.51 -35.92 12.18
C ARG A 42 33.13 -36.31 10.84
N CYS A 43 32.84 -35.52 9.82
CA CYS A 43 33.52 -35.59 8.52
C CYS A 43 33.89 -34.17 8.10
N GLY A 44 35.18 -33.87 8.07
CA GLY A 44 35.65 -32.49 7.96
C GLY A 44 35.11 -31.62 9.10
N GLU A 45 34.40 -30.54 8.76
CA GLU A 45 33.77 -29.63 9.72
C GLU A 45 32.34 -30.04 10.11
N LEU A 46 31.73 -30.99 9.39
CA LEU A 46 30.35 -31.39 9.60
C LEU A 46 30.25 -32.36 10.79
N ALA A 47 29.41 -31.99 11.76
CA ALA A 47 29.05 -32.85 12.87
C ALA A 47 27.85 -33.72 12.48
N ILE A 48 28.02 -35.03 12.61
CA ILE A 48 27.01 -36.02 12.21
C ILE A 48 26.29 -36.46 13.47
N ARG A 49 24.98 -36.28 13.47
CA ARG A 49 24.08 -36.66 14.56
C ARG A 49 22.98 -37.55 14.03
N TYR A 50 22.41 -38.32 14.93
CA TYR A 50 21.24 -39.14 14.65
C TYR A 50 20.10 -38.23 14.10
N PRO A 51 19.34 -38.66 13.07
CA PRO A 51 19.22 -40.00 12.52
C PRO A 51 20.32 -40.43 11.55
N PHE A 52 21.23 -39.53 11.19
CA PHE A 52 22.38 -39.83 10.34
C PHE A 52 23.48 -40.58 11.08
N GLY A 53 24.19 -41.45 10.36
CA GLY A 53 25.36 -42.15 10.86
C GLY A 53 26.39 -42.39 9.76
N LEU A 54 27.67 -42.31 10.09
CA LEU A 54 28.75 -42.73 9.19
C LEU A 54 28.72 -44.24 8.97
N THR A 55 29.23 -44.70 7.83
CA THR A 55 29.39 -46.14 7.57
C THR A 55 30.08 -46.87 8.73
N GLY A 56 29.42 -47.91 9.24
CA GLY A 56 29.85 -48.66 10.43
C GLY A 56 29.37 -48.10 11.78
N CYS A 57 28.64 -46.97 11.78
CA CYS A 57 28.01 -46.39 12.94
C CYS A 57 26.47 -46.45 12.88
N PRO A 58 25.78 -46.36 14.05
CA PRO A 58 24.33 -46.46 14.07
C PRO A 58 23.65 -45.27 13.38
N ALA A 59 22.89 -45.55 12.33
CA ALA A 59 21.93 -44.64 11.70
C ALA A 59 20.49 -45.12 11.98
N PHE A 60 19.47 -44.29 11.73
CA PHE A 60 18.07 -44.69 11.89
C PHE A 60 17.69 -45.84 10.94
N SER A 61 18.08 -45.70 9.68
CA SER A 61 17.94 -46.73 8.64
C SER A 61 19.10 -46.59 7.65
N PRO A 62 19.31 -47.56 6.74
CA PRO A 62 20.38 -47.49 5.74
C PRO A 62 20.33 -46.23 4.86
N PHE A 63 19.15 -45.61 4.70
CA PHE A 63 19.00 -44.36 3.97
C PHE A 63 19.66 -43.16 4.65
N PHE A 64 19.85 -43.21 5.97
CA PHE A 64 20.52 -42.17 6.74
C PHE A 64 22.02 -42.46 6.93
N GLU A 65 22.55 -43.47 6.24
CA GLU A 65 23.98 -43.76 6.24
C GLU A 65 24.75 -42.78 5.33
N LEU A 66 25.81 -42.19 5.87
CA LEU A 66 26.67 -41.24 5.18
C LEU A 66 28.08 -41.81 5.01
N VAL A 67 28.70 -41.50 3.87
CA VAL A 67 30.05 -41.94 3.54
C VAL A 67 30.99 -40.75 3.64
N CYS A 68 31.96 -40.81 4.56
CA CYS A 68 33.01 -39.81 4.66
C CYS A 68 34.24 -40.26 3.87
N ASP A 69 34.66 -39.47 2.88
CA ASP A 69 35.95 -39.65 2.24
C ASP A 69 37.06 -39.05 3.13
N ALA A 70 37.85 -39.93 3.75
CA ALA A 70 38.92 -39.53 4.66
C ALA A 70 40.04 -38.71 3.98
N SER A 71 40.17 -38.79 2.65
CA SER A 71 41.24 -38.09 1.92
C SER A 71 40.88 -36.64 1.60
N SER A 72 39.63 -36.39 1.20
CA SER A 72 39.14 -35.06 0.85
C SER A 72 38.39 -34.38 2.00
N SER A 73 38.10 -35.11 3.09
CA SER A 73 37.22 -34.67 4.19
C SER A 73 35.82 -34.26 3.73
N LYS A 74 35.37 -34.81 2.60
CA LYS A 74 34.04 -34.56 2.03
C LYS A 74 33.07 -35.67 2.44
N LEU A 75 31.85 -35.26 2.70
CA LEU A 75 30.77 -36.13 3.12
C LEU A 75 29.86 -36.41 1.93
N TYR A 76 29.41 -37.65 1.80
CA TYR A 76 28.55 -38.09 0.71
C TYR A 76 27.34 -38.85 1.24
N ILE A 77 26.22 -38.72 0.54
CA ILE A 77 25.02 -39.51 0.76
C ILE A 77 24.67 -40.30 -0.51
N THR A 78 24.20 -41.53 -0.33
CA THR A 78 23.67 -42.33 -1.42
C THR A 78 22.18 -42.11 -1.54
N LEU A 79 21.75 -41.49 -2.64
CA LEU A 79 20.33 -41.39 -2.99
C LEU A 79 19.99 -42.64 -3.80
N ASN A 80 19.25 -43.56 -3.18
CA ASN A 80 19.09 -45.00 -3.49
C ASN A 80 18.67 -45.41 -4.93
N VAL A 81 18.58 -44.47 -5.89
CA VAL A 81 18.07 -44.71 -7.25
C VAL A 81 19.20 -45.02 -8.26
N THR A 82 20.47 -44.68 -7.97
CA THR A 82 21.58 -44.84 -8.92
C THR A 82 22.95 -45.19 -8.33
N ASP A 83 23.04 -45.48 -7.01
CA ASP A 83 24.32 -45.56 -6.27
C ASP A 83 25.22 -44.31 -6.45
N VAL A 84 24.64 -43.18 -6.87
CA VAL A 84 25.37 -41.93 -7.04
C VAL A 84 25.57 -41.29 -5.67
N LEU A 85 26.82 -41.27 -5.23
CA LEU A 85 27.26 -40.51 -4.06
C LEU A 85 27.14 -39.01 -4.35
N VAL A 86 26.25 -38.30 -3.67
CA VAL A 86 26.14 -36.83 -3.78
C VAL A 86 26.80 -36.18 -2.58
N GLU A 87 27.61 -35.14 -2.81
CA GLU A 87 28.30 -34.44 -1.73
C GLU A 87 27.31 -33.69 -0.84
N VAL A 88 27.36 -33.95 0.46
CA VAL A 88 26.60 -33.25 1.50
C VAL A 88 27.44 -32.09 1.99
N THR A 89 26.92 -30.89 1.80
CA THR A 89 27.61 -29.64 2.17
C THR A 89 27.15 -29.08 3.50
N GLU A 90 25.89 -29.33 3.88
CA GLU A 90 25.30 -28.89 5.16
C GLU A 90 24.24 -29.88 5.63
N ILE A 91 24.16 -30.09 6.94
CA ILE A 91 23.18 -30.95 7.59
C ILE A 91 22.38 -30.10 8.58
N ASN A 92 21.10 -29.91 8.28
CA ASN A 92 20.14 -29.21 9.14
C ASN A 92 19.23 -30.22 9.86
N SER A 93 18.48 -29.74 10.85
CA SER A 93 17.54 -30.55 11.62
C SER A 93 16.34 -31.08 10.80
N ASP A 94 16.05 -30.46 9.65
CA ASP A 94 14.90 -30.76 8.79
C ASP A 94 15.27 -30.99 7.31
N SER A 95 16.53 -30.73 6.95
CA SER A 95 16.97 -30.70 5.55
C SER A 95 18.46 -31.02 5.40
N LEU A 96 18.84 -31.47 4.20
CA LEU A 96 20.22 -31.63 3.75
C LEU A 96 20.48 -30.70 2.58
N ILE A 97 21.62 -30.03 2.57
CA ILE A 97 22.07 -29.26 1.41
C ILE A 97 23.13 -30.06 0.68
N VAL A 98 22.86 -30.41 -0.57
CA VAL A 98 23.74 -31.27 -1.37
C VAL A 98 24.20 -30.58 -2.65
N ASP A 99 25.39 -30.94 -3.13
CA ASP A 99 25.94 -30.42 -4.39
C ASP A 99 25.14 -30.97 -5.58
N ALA A 100 24.56 -30.06 -6.34
CA ALA A 100 23.72 -30.37 -7.49
C ALA A 100 24.50 -30.57 -8.78
N ASN A 101 25.82 -30.36 -8.80
CA ASN A 101 26.65 -30.50 -10.00
C ASN A 101 26.57 -31.89 -10.63
N LYS A 102 26.27 -32.94 -9.84
CA LYS A 102 26.03 -34.30 -10.38
C LYS A 102 24.74 -34.41 -11.19
N PHE A 103 23.80 -33.48 -11.04
CA PHE A 103 22.56 -33.38 -11.80
C PHE A 103 22.65 -32.33 -12.92
N LYS A 104 23.85 -31.80 -13.19
CA LYS A 104 24.10 -30.88 -14.31
C LYS A 104 24.05 -31.64 -15.63
N ALA A 105 23.13 -31.28 -16.52
CA ALA A 105 23.19 -31.71 -17.91
C ALA A 105 23.95 -30.66 -18.73
N THR A 106 25.20 -30.97 -19.07
CA THR A 106 26.07 -30.15 -19.94
C THR A 106 25.96 -30.60 -21.40
N PHE A 107 26.00 -29.65 -22.33
CA PHE A 107 25.89 -29.94 -23.76
C PHE A 107 27.22 -29.64 -24.46
N GLN A 108 27.84 -30.67 -25.04
CA GLN A 108 28.97 -30.54 -25.96
C GLN A 108 28.56 -31.16 -27.29
N SER A 109 28.17 -30.36 -28.28
CA SER A 109 28.10 -30.83 -29.66
C SER A 109 28.49 -29.71 -30.62
N VAL A 110 29.48 -30.00 -31.45
CA VAL A 110 30.02 -29.12 -32.49
C VAL A 110 29.20 -29.19 -33.79
N ASP A 111 28.27 -30.16 -33.91
CA ASP A 111 27.46 -30.36 -35.11
C ASP A 111 25.95 -30.26 -34.81
N CYS A 112 25.43 -29.05 -35.01
CA CYS A 112 24.02 -28.67 -34.86
C CYS A 112 23.18 -29.16 -36.06
N ILE A 113 22.97 -30.48 -36.20
CA ILE A 113 22.09 -31.02 -37.25
C ILE A 113 21.02 -31.98 -36.68
N TYR A 114 21.15 -32.44 -35.44
CA TYR A 114 20.11 -33.21 -34.75
C TYR A 114 19.98 -32.72 -33.31
N GLY A 115 18.79 -32.26 -32.93
CA GLY A 115 18.47 -31.81 -31.57
C GLY A 115 18.84 -32.88 -30.54
N GLY A 116 19.90 -32.61 -29.78
CA GLY A 116 20.33 -33.46 -28.68
C GLY A 116 19.32 -33.38 -27.54
N ARG A 117 18.92 -34.53 -27.01
CA ARG A 117 18.06 -34.64 -25.83
C ARG A 117 18.90 -35.17 -24.68
N SER A 118 19.05 -34.37 -23.64
CA SER A 118 19.54 -34.87 -22.35
C SER A 118 18.39 -34.79 -21.36
N SER A 119 18.17 -35.88 -20.65
CA SER A 119 17.22 -35.91 -19.53
C SER A 119 17.93 -36.40 -18.29
N PHE A 120 17.70 -35.73 -17.17
CA PHE A 120 18.05 -36.26 -15.87
C PHE A 120 16.77 -36.44 -15.05
N ILE A 121 16.81 -37.48 -14.21
CA ILE A 121 15.70 -37.85 -13.35
C ILE A 121 16.11 -37.49 -11.93
N LEU A 122 15.24 -36.73 -11.28
CA LEU A 122 15.35 -36.38 -9.88
C LEU A 122 14.32 -37.23 -9.12
N GLU A 123 14.70 -38.46 -8.79
CA GLU A 123 13.87 -39.40 -8.05
C GLU A 123 14.52 -39.71 -6.70
N PRO A 124 13.93 -39.25 -5.59
CA PRO A 124 14.31 -39.75 -4.28
C PRO A 124 13.30 -40.77 -3.74
N TYR A 125 12.41 -41.34 -4.56
CA TYR A 125 11.40 -42.31 -4.11
C TYR A 125 11.74 -43.76 -4.53
N PRO A 126 11.53 -44.78 -3.66
CA PRO A 126 11.20 -44.68 -2.24
C PRO A 126 12.45 -44.43 -1.40
N SER A 127 12.58 -43.23 -0.83
CA SER A 127 13.59 -42.86 0.16
C SER A 127 13.01 -41.79 1.11
N PRO A 128 13.61 -41.58 2.30
CA PRO A 128 13.16 -40.60 3.29
C PRO A 128 13.49 -39.15 2.92
N PHE A 129 13.93 -38.89 1.69
CA PHE A 129 14.30 -37.57 1.19
C PHE A 129 13.31 -37.14 0.10
N ILE A 130 12.98 -35.86 0.03
CA ILE A 130 12.34 -35.22 -1.12
C ILE A 130 13.09 -33.95 -1.47
N ILE A 131 13.10 -33.59 -2.75
CA ILE A 131 13.62 -32.29 -3.18
C ILE A 131 12.62 -31.23 -2.72
N SER A 132 13.08 -30.22 -1.97
CA SER A 132 12.20 -29.12 -1.54
C SER A 132 11.59 -28.41 -2.76
N HIS A 133 10.33 -27.98 -2.64
CA HIS A 133 9.67 -27.18 -3.68
C HIS A 133 10.30 -25.79 -3.86
N ASP A 134 11.08 -25.33 -2.88
CA ASP A 134 11.89 -24.11 -2.97
C ASP A 134 13.03 -24.19 -4.01
N ASN A 135 13.38 -25.41 -4.43
CA ASN A 135 14.36 -25.58 -5.51
C ASN A 135 13.74 -25.19 -6.85
N GLN A 136 14.60 -24.70 -7.75
CA GLN A 136 14.25 -24.34 -9.12
C GLN A 136 15.07 -25.20 -10.08
N VAL A 137 14.64 -25.21 -11.34
CA VAL A 137 15.45 -25.74 -12.44
C VAL A 137 15.77 -24.58 -13.36
N GLY A 138 17.06 -24.41 -13.66
CA GLY A 138 17.53 -23.38 -14.56
C GLY A 138 18.14 -23.94 -15.82
N ALA A 139 17.92 -23.25 -16.93
CA ALA A 139 18.69 -23.34 -18.16
C ALA A 139 19.61 -22.12 -18.25
N PHE A 140 20.92 -22.36 -18.31
CA PHE A 140 21.97 -21.34 -18.30
C PHE A 140 22.65 -21.31 -19.66
N GLY A 141 22.90 -20.10 -20.19
CA GLY A 141 23.40 -19.90 -21.53
C GLY A 141 22.27 -19.69 -22.55
N CYS A 142 22.56 -19.92 -23.82
CA CYS A 142 21.70 -19.52 -24.92
C CYS A 142 21.14 -20.69 -25.72
N SER A 143 19.96 -20.49 -26.32
CA SER A 143 19.31 -21.44 -27.23
C SER A 143 18.88 -22.75 -26.54
N LEU A 144 18.58 -22.68 -25.24
CA LEU A 144 18.17 -23.81 -24.41
C LEU A 144 16.70 -23.68 -23.99
N GLY A 145 15.90 -24.65 -24.38
CA GLY A 145 14.56 -24.90 -23.85
C GLY A 145 14.60 -25.94 -22.75
N LEU A 146 13.93 -25.68 -21.65
CA LEU A 146 13.70 -26.61 -20.55
C LEU A 146 12.25 -27.07 -20.60
N LEU A 147 12.03 -28.37 -20.48
CA LEU A 147 10.73 -28.98 -20.31
C LEU A 147 10.75 -29.89 -19.08
N ILE A 148 9.91 -29.62 -18.10
CA ILE A 148 9.77 -30.38 -16.87
C ILE A 148 8.50 -31.21 -17.00
N THR A 149 8.61 -32.53 -16.89
CA THR A 149 7.48 -33.45 -16.98
C THR A 149 7.37 -34.32 -15.73
N MET A 150 6.11 -34.65 -15.39
CA MET A 150 5.77 -35.51 -14.27
C MET A 150 5.28 -36.86 -14.79
N ASN A 151 5.96 -37.97 -14.47
CA ASN A 151 5.38 -39.29 -14.75
C ASN A 151 5.17 -40.08 -13.46
N SER A 152 3.90 -40.42 -13.22
CA SER A 152 3.53 -41.57 -12.42
C SER A 152 3.95 -42.85 -13.14
N LEU A 153 4.67 -43.71 -12.41
CA LEU A 153 5.07 -45.09 -12.70
C LEU A 153 6.32 -45.32 -13.59
N PRO A 154 7.24 -46.20 -13.14
CA PRO A 154 8.42 -46.60 -13.89
C PRO A 154 8.00 -47.54 -15.04
N GLY A 155 8.08 -47.07 -16.29
CA GLY A 155 7.90 -47.94 -17.46
C GLY A 155 7.33 -47.29 -18.72
N GLU A 156 6.65 -46.14 -18.61
CA GLU A 156 6.09 -45.46 -19.77
C GLU A 156 6.92 -44.23 -20.14
N SER A 157 7.68 -44.34 -21.22
CA SER A 157 8.34 -43.21 -21.88
C SER A 157 7.28 -42.36 -22.58
N ALA A 158 7.00 -41.17 -22.05
CA ALA A 158 6.27 -40.14 -22.80
C ALA A 158 7.13 -39.72 -24.00
N TYR A 159 6.75 -40.16 -25.20
CA TYR A 159 7.41 -39.78 -26.45
C TYR A 159 6.91 -38.41 -26.90
N LEU A 160 7.71 -37.37 -26.72
CA LEU A 160 7.53 -36.09 -27.41
C LEU A 160 8.22 -36.16 -28.78
N ALA A 161 7.45 -36.24 -29.87
CA ALA A 161 7.96 -36.31 -31.24
C ALA A 161 8.12 -34.90 -31.85
N PRO A 162 9.27 -34.52 -32.43
CA PRO A 162 9.40 -33.21 -33.07
C PRO A 162 8.77 -33.26 -34.47
N THR A 163 7.71 -32.49 -34.71
CA THR A 163 7.18 -32.29 -36.07
C THR A 163 7.72 -30.99 -36.66
N PRO A 164 8.22 -30.97 -37.92
CA PRO A 164 8.70 -29.76 -38.55
C PRO A 164 7.56 -28.94 -39.15
N SER A 165 7.66 -27.61 -39.06
CA SER A 165 6.95 -26.60 -39.88
C SER A 165 5.57 -26.09 -39.39
N PRO A 166 5.11 -24.89 -39.83
CA PRO A 166 4.88 -23.76 -38.93
C PRO A 166 3.45 -23.22 -39.07
N THR A 167 2.64 -23.17 -38.02
CA THR A 167 1.45 -22.27 -38.03
C THR A 167 0.86 -22.10 -36.63
N TYR A 168 0.52 -20.84 -36.36
CA TYR A 168 -0.04 -20.26 -35.15
C TYR A 168 -1.25 -21.02 -34.55
N GLY A 169 -1.31 -21.06 -33.22
CA GLY A 169 -2.51 -21.41 -32.45
C GLY A 169 -2.33 -21.20 -30.94
N THR A 170 -2.86 -20.08 -30.44
CA THR A 170 -2.83 -19.59 -29.05
C THR A 170 -3.70 -20.39 -28.08
N VAL A 171 -3.21 -20.61 -26.85
CA VAL A 171 -4.04 -20.71 -25.63
C VAL A 171 -3.44 -19.78 -24.57
N VAL A 172 -4.29 -18.90 -24.03
CA VAL A 172 -3.97 -17.85 -23.07
C VAL A 172 -3.96 -18.43 -21.65
N GLY A 173 -2.86 -18.25 -20.93
CA GLY A 173 -2.80 -18.18 -19.48
C GLY A 173 -2.26 -16.80 -19.09
N GLU A 174 -2.95 -16.10 -18.21
CA GLU A 174 -2.60 -14.75 -17.76
C GLU A 174 -1.25 -14.75 -17.04
N ASP A 175 -0.49 -13.68 -17.27
CA ASP A 175 0.81 -13.33 -16.71
C ASP A 175 2.06 -14.08 -17.26
N GLY A 176 2.58 -13.56 -18.38
CA GLY A 176 4.03 -13.44 -18.56
C GLY A 176 4.75 -14.44 -19.46
N ALA A 177 4.46 -14.39 -20.76
CA ALA A 177 5.34 -14.78 -21.89
C ALA A 177 5.95 -16.21 -21.90
N ILE A 178 5.19 -17.15 -22.49
CA ILE A 178 5.75 -18.29 -23.24
C ILE A 178 5.10 -18.25 -24.65
N PRO A 179 5.85 -18.23 -25.77
CA PRO A 179 5.27 -18.55 -27.06
C PRO A 179 5.08 -20.07 -27.16
N SER A 180 3.82 -20.50 -27.15
CA SER A 180 3.39 -21.90 -27.29
C SER A 180 3.82 -22.51 -28.64
N TYR A 181 4.55 -23.64 -28.61
CA TYR A 181 4.57 -24.64 -29.69
C TYR A 181 3.71 -25.86 -29.26
N PRO A 182 2.84 -26.40 -30.13
CA PRO A 182 1.83 -27.37 -29.71
C PRO A 182 2.45 -28.77 -29.57
N TYR A 183 2.19 -29.45 -28.46
CA TYR A 183 2.34 -30.91 -28.37
C TYR A 183 0.97 -31.54 -28.13
N SER A 184 0.63 -32.48 -29.01
CA SER A 184 -0.66 -33.14 -29.08
C SER A 184 -0.97 -33.92 -27.80
N SER A 185 -2.22 -33.77 -27.36
CA SER A 185 -2.91 -34.61 -26.39
C SER A 185 -2.77 -36.11 -26.71
N ALA A 186 -1.98 -36.83 -25.93
CA ALA A 186 -2.30 -38.20 -25.54
C ALA A 186 -3.08 -38.14 -24.22
N PRO A 187 -4.10 -38.99 -23.99
CA PRO A 187 -4.94 -38.90 -22.80
C PRO A 187 -4.20 -39.53 -21.61
N PHE A 188 -3.32 -38.76 -20.97
CA PHE A 188 -2.83 -39.04 -19.62
C PHE A 188 -3.35 -37.92 -18.72
N SER A 189 -4.32 -38.24 -17.88
CA SER A 189 -4.99 -37.30 -16.96
C SER A 189 -4.07 -36.74 -15.87
N ASP A 190 -2.83 -37.22 -15.75
CA ASP A 190 -1.91 -36.92 -14.64
C ASP A 190 -0.53 -36.38 -15.09
N LEU A 191 -0.35 -36.03 -16.37
CA LEU A 191 0.91 -35.48 -16.90
C LEU A 191 0.91 -33.94 -16.83
N HIS A 192 1.56 -33.38 -15.81
CA HIS A 192 1.82 -31.94 -15.74
C HIS A 192 3.13 -31.62 -16.47
N VAL A 193 3.12 -30.54 -17.27
CA VAL A 193 4.26 -30.11 -18.08
C VAL A 193 4.51 -28.61 -17.84
N ASP A 194 5.69 -28.27 -17.35
CA ASP A 194 6.20 -26.89 -17.29
C ASP A 194 7.41 -26.73 -18.19
N GLY A 195 7.81 -25.50 -18.46
CA GLY A 195 9.02 -25.25 -19.21
C GLY A 195 9.40 -23.79 -19.27
N CYS A 196 10.61 -23.56 -19.75
CA CYS A 196 11.15 -22.22 -19.85
C CYS A 196 12.25 -22.20 -20.93
N GLU A 197 12.28 -21.16 -21.76
CA GLU A 197 13.22 -21.05 -22.89
C GLU A 197 14.20 -19.91 -22.62
N CYS A 198 15.49 -20.11 -22.91
CA CYS A 198 16.52 -19.09 -22.82
C CYS A 198 16.98 -18.68 -24.23
N SER A 199 16.51 -17.52 -24.68
CA SER A 199 16.53 -17.02 -26.06
C SER A 199 17.55 -15.88 -26.31
N CYS A 200 18.37 -15.52 -25.32
CA CYS A 200 19.35 -14.41 -25.37
C CYS A 200 18.74 -13.04 -25.69
N LEU A 201 17.41 -12.92 -25.69
CA LEU A 201 16.68 -11.73 -26.10
C LEU A 201 15.72 -11.34 -24.97
N GLY A 202 15.89 -10.12 -24.43
CA GLY A 202 14.96 -9.59 -23.43
C GLY A 202 15.29 -9.98 -21.98
N ALA A 203 14.27 -10.41 -21.23
CA ALA A 203 14.29 -10.51 -19.76
C ALA A 203 15.17 -11.63 -19.17
N GLU A 204 15.64 -12.56 -20.01
CA GLU A 204 16.52 -13.67 -19.62
C GLU A 204 18.01 -13.26 -19.55
N LEU A 205 18.37 -12.11 -20.14
CA LEU A 205 19.70 -11.52 -20.01
C LEU A 205 19.88 -10.94 -18.60
N HIS A 206 20.99 -11.28 -17.95
CA HIS A 206 21.31 -10.81 -16.59
C HIS A 206 20.19 -11.08 -15.58
N ASN A 207 19.64 -12.30 -15.59
CA ASN A 207 18.51 -12.66 -14.75
C ASN A 207 18.94 -12.69 -13.26
N PRO A 208 18.32 -11.88 -12.37
CA PRO A 208 18.70 -11.81 -10.96
C PRO A 208 18.49 -13.13 -10.21
N ASN A 209 17.57 -14.00 -10.68
CA ASN A 209 17.35 -15.32 -10.07
C ASN A 209 18.51 -16.29 -10.29
N CYS A 210 19.39 -16.01 -11.25
CA CYS A 210 20.59 -16.79 -11.56
C CYS A 210 21.89 -16.05 -11.26
N GLY A 211 21.86 -15.11 -10.31
CA GLY A 211 23.05 -14.33 -9.97
C GLY A 211 23.50 -13.39 -11.09
N TYR A 212 22.54 -12.81 -11.83
CA TYR A 212 22.77 -11.90 -12.98
C TYR A 212 23.49 -12.55 -14.17
N ARG A 213 23.41 -13.87 -14.31
CA ARG A 213 23.82 -14.61 -15.52
C ARG A 213 22.68 -14.68 -16.54
N THR A 214 23.01 -14.96 -17.79
CA THR A 214 22.00 -15.25 -18.83
C THR A 214 21.38 -16.62 -18.58
N CYS A 215 20.12 -16.64 -18.15
CA CYS A 215 19.41 -17.86 -17.80
C CYS A 215 17.88 -17.70 -17.87
N CYS A 216 17.22 -18.85 -17.89
CA CYS A 216 15.81 -18.99 -17.61
C CYS A 216 15.58 -19.99 -16.45
N THR A 217 14.58 -19.76 -15.60
CA THR A 217 14.27 -20.60 -14.42
C THR A 217 12.79 -20.98 -14.37
N SER A 218 12.48 -22.19 -13.92
CA SER A 218 11.12 -22.65 -13.59
C SER A 218 11.10 -23.31 -12.19
N GLN A 219 9.96 -23.19 -11.49
CA GLN A 219 9.77 -23.76 -10.15
C GLN A 219 9.40 -25.24 -10.23
N LEU A 220 9.73 -26.00 -9.18
CA LEU A 220 9.29 -27.39 -9.07
C LEU A 220 7.85 -27.48 -8.54
N PHE A 221 7.09 -28.45 -9.05
CA PHE A 221 5.72 -28.70 -8.60
C PHE A 221 5.66 -29.23 -7.17
N THR A 222 4.69 -28.73 -6.40
CA THR A 222 4.32 -29.30 -5.10
C THR A 222 3.66 -30.67 -5.31
N GLN A 223 4.09 -31.70 -4.56
CA GLN A 223 3.50 -33.06 -4.47
C GLN A 223 3.98 -34.13 -5.46
N THR A 224 5.28 -34.25 -5.75
CA THR A 224 5.74 -35.26 -6.73
C THR A 224 6.99 -36.02 -6.30
N SER A 225 7.02 -37.31 -6.64
CA SER A 225 8.06 -38.27 -6.25
C SER A 225 9.19 -38.43 -7.28
N ALA A 226 8.96 -37.94 -8.51
CA ALA A 226 9.86 -38.10 -9.64
C ALA A 226 9.70 -36.88 -10.56
N ILE A 227 10.78 -36.13 -10.77
CA ILE A 227 10.80 -35.01 -11.72
C ILE A 227 11.72 -35.40 -12.87
N ARG A 228 11.17 -35.42 -14.09
CA ARG A 228 11.96 -35.60 -15.30
C ARG A 228 12.17 -34.24 -15.92
N VAL A 229 13.43 -33.85 -16.03
CA VAL A 229 13.83 -32.64 -16.74
C VAL A 229 14.33 -33.06 -18.11
N MET A 230 13.67 -32.56 -19.15
CA MET A 230 14.06 -32.73 -20.55
C MET A 230 14.57 -31.40 -21.08
N VAL A 231 15.75 -31.44 -21.70
CA VAL A 231 16.34 -30.25 -22.31
C VAL A 231 16.20 -30.35 -23.82
N LEU A 232 15.76 -29.26 -24.43
CA LEU A 232 15.55 -29.08 -25.86
C LEU A 232 16.49 -27.97 -26.34
N PHE A 233 17.06 -28.14 -27.52
CA PHE A 233 17.80 -27.08 -28.19
C PHE A 233 16.87 -26.36 -29.18
N VAL A 234 16.85 -25.03 -29.14
CA VAL A 234 16.05 -24.21 -30.06
C VAL A 234 17.00 -23.43 -30.96
N GLU A 235 16.96 -23.69 -32.27
CA GLU A 235 17.78 -22.93 -33.21
C GLU A 235 17.33 -21.45 -33.22
N PRO A 236 18.24 -20.49 -32.99
CA PRO A 236 17.92 -19.09 -33.19
C PRO A 236 17.79 -18.81 -34.69
N ASN A 237 16.60 -18.39 -35.13
CA ASN A 237 16.36 -17.94 -36.52
C ASN A 237 17.11 -16.65 -36.90
N THR A 238 17.92 -16.10 -36.00
CA THR A 238 18.67 -14.85 -36.19
C THR A 238 20.10 -14.99 -35.68
N PRO A 239 21.10 -14.46 -36.39
CA PRO A 239 22.48 -14.44 -35.91
C PRO A 239 22.52 -13.64 -34.60
N ILE A 240 22.85 -14.32 -33.51
CA ILE A 240 23.02 -13.71 -32.19
C ILE A 240 24.15 -12.67 -32.34
N GLY A 241 23.87 -11.43 -31.92
CA GLY A 241 24.86 -10.34 -31.90
C GLY A 241 26.07 -10.68 -31.02
N PRO A 242 27.03 -9.74 -30.82
CA PRO A 242 28.25 -10.04 -30.06
C PRO A 242 27.86 -10.64 -28.70
N LEU A 243 28.16 -11.93 -28.57
CA LEU A 243 27.66 -12.80 -27.50
C LEU A 243 28.10 -12.22 -26.16
N ASP A 244 27.15 -12.08 -25.23
CA ASP A 244 27.48 -12.05 -23.81
C ASP A 244 28.34 -13.30 -23.49
N GLY A 245 29.29 -13.19 -22.57
CA GLY A 245 30.28 -14.25 -22.30
C GLY A 245 29.64 -15.57 -21.87
N ASP A 246 28.45 -15.48 -21.26
CA ASP A 246 27.61 -16.62 -20.86
C ASP A 246 26.93 -17.33 -22.05
N CYS A 247 26.92 -16.72 -23.24
CA CYS A 247 26.23 -17.23 -24.43
C CYS A 247 27.12 -18.10 -25.32
N ASP A 248 28.28 -18.54 -24.82
CA ASP A 248 29.10 -19.56 -25.49
C ASP A 248 28.48 -20.95 -25.32
N PHE A 249 28.39 -21.71 -26.41
CA PHE A 249 27.81 -23.06 -26.44
C PHE A 249 28.44 -24.02 -25.44
N ASN A 250 29.73 -23.84 -25.11
CA ASN A 250 30.41 -24.65 -24.09
C ASN A 250 29.93 -24.36 -22.65
N HIS A 251 29.23 -23.23 -22.43
CA HIS A 251 28.67 -22.82 -21.15
C HIS A 251 27.16 -23.03 -21.06
N SER A 252 26.54 -23.62 -22.09
CA SER A 252 25.12 -23.99 -22.09
C SER A 252 24.88 -25.27 -21.28
N TYR A 253 24.15 -25.17 -20.17
CA TYR A 253 23.76 -26.32 -19.35
C TYR A 253 22.42 -26.09 -18.65
N SER A 254 21.84 -27.18 -18.13
CA SER A 254 20.70 -27.10 -17.22
C SER A 254 21.00 -27.81 -15.91
N ILE A 255 20.45 -27.31 -14.82
CA ILE A 255 20.68 -27.83 -13.48
C ILE A 255 19.55 -27.45 -12.54
N SER A 256 19.26 -28.29 -11.55
CA SER A 256 18.41 -27.91 -10.41
C SER A 256 19.24 -27.23 -9.32
N PHE A 257 18.72 -26.17 -8.74
CA PHE A 257 19.43 -25.40 -7.73
C PHE A 257 18.46 -24.68 -6.78
N HIS A 258 18.93 -24.33 -5.58
CA HIS A 258 18.24 -23.51 -4.61
C HIS A 258 18.86 -22.10 -4.60
N PRO A 259 18.11 -21.02 -4.85
CA PRO A 259 18.66 -19.67 -4.95
C PRO A 259 19.51 -19.23 -3.74
N ASN A 260 19.07 -19.57 -2.52
CA ASN A 260 19.77 -19.14 -1.29
C ASN A 260 21.04 -19.95 -0.95
N TYR A 261 21.19 -21.17 -1.45
CA TYR A 261 22.34 -22.05 -1.13
C TYR A 261 23.35 -22.14 -2.27
N THR A 262 22.97 -21.66 -3.45
CA THR A 262 23.76 -21.72 -4.68
C THR A 262 24.66 -20.50 -4.78
N ASP A 263 25.94 -20.75 -5.05
CA ASP A 263 26.93 -19.72 -5.35
C ASP A 263 27.21 -19.71 -6.85
N PHE A 264 26.51 -18.83 -7.56
CA PHE A 264 26.65 -18.67 -9.01
C PHE A 264 28.02 -18.13 -9.44
N GLN A 265 28.76 -17.45 -8.56
CA GLN A 265 30.07 -16.90 -8.92
C GLN A 265 31.12 -18.02 -9.00
N ASN A 266 31.08 -18.94 -8.04
CA ASN A 266 32.00 -20.07 -7.96
C ASN A 266 31.46 -21.35 -8.62
N GLU A 267 30.32 -21.27 -9.33
CA GLU A 267 29.66 -22.41 -9.99
C GLU A 267 29.35 -23.58 -9.02
N MET A 268 29.03 -23.24 -7.77
CA MET A 268 28.60 -24.21 -6.76
C MET A 268 27.07 -24.22 -6.67
N TYR A 269 26.45 -25.10 -7.44
CA TYR A 269 25.01 -25.30 -7.44
C TYR A 269 24.61 -26.24 -6.32
N ARG A 270 23.65 -25.86 -5.50
CA ARG A 270 23.21 -26.67 -4.36
C ARG A 270 21.70 -26.81 -4.37
N ILE A 271 21.21 -27.97 -3.96
CA ILE A 271 19.77 -28.20 -3.75
C ILE A 271 19.50 -28.54 -2.29
N LYS A 272 18.29 -28.17 -1.84
CA LYS A 272 17.77 -28.51 -0.52
C LYS A 272 16.92 -29.78 -0.59
N LEU A 273 17.31 -30.81 0.14
CA LEU A 273 16.54 -32.03 0.33
C LEU A 273 15.86 -31.99 1.70
N ASN A 274 14.54 -32.00 1.74
CA ASN A 274 13.81 -32.17 3.00
C ASN A 274 13.83 -33.66 3.35
N TRP A 275 13.93 -33.98 4.64
CA TRP A 275 13.93 -35.36 5.11
C TRP A 275 13.00 -35.55 6.29
N ALA A 276 12.55 -36.79 6.48
CA ALA A 276 11.76 -37.16 7.65
C ALA A 276 12.04 -38.62 8.03
N VAL A 277 11.87 -38.95 9.32
CA VAL A 277 11.90 -40.34 9.77
C VAL A 277 10.65 -41.05 9.24
N PRO A 278 10.79 -42.13 8.45
CA PRO A 278 9.65 -42.82 7.86
C PRO A 278 8.68 -43.35 8.92
N THR A 279 7.39 -43.26 8.64
CA THR A 279 6.33 -43.89 9.44
C THR A 279 5.20 -44.39 8.54
N THR A 280 4.51 -45.44 8.98
CA THR A 280 3.27 -45.91 8.35
C THR A 280 2.02 -45.25 8.95
N GLU A 281 2.18 -44.55 10.08
CA GLU A 281 1.10 -43.91 10.83
C GLU A 281 0.85 -42.47 10.35
N THR A 282 -0.41 -42.03 10.41
CA THR A 282 -0.84 -40.74 9.84
C THR A 282 -1.15 -39.67 10.89
N ASP A 283 -1.21 -40.04 12.17
CA ASP A 283 -1.49 -39.15 13.29
C ASP A 283 -0.42 -39.23 14.38
N GLU A 284 -0.24 -38.14 15.13
CA GLU A 284 0.80 -38.03 16.18
C GLU A 284 0.67 -39.13 17.23
N LYS A 285 -0.56 -39.53 17.56
CA LYS A 285 -0.84 -40.55 18.56
C LYS A 285 -0.41 -41.95 18.07
N GLY A 286 -0.74 -42.31 16.83
CA GLY A 286 -0.27 -43.55 16.23
C GLY A 286 1.25 -43.62 16.15
N ILE A 287 1.90 -42.51 15.80
CA ILE A 287 3.37 -42.41 15.73
C ILE A 287 4.01 -42.66 17.11
N MET A 288 3.47 -42.06 18.19
CA MET A 288 3.98 -42.24 19.56
C MET A 288 3.82 -43.65 20.10
N GLU A 289 2.79 -44.38 19.65
CA GLU A 289 2.50 -45.76 20.10
C GLU A 289 3.21 -46.81 19.23
N SER A 290 3.85 -46.40 18.13
CA SER A 290 4.58 -47.28 17.21
C SER A 290 5.86 -47.86 17.84
N SER A 291 6.19 -49.10 17.49
CA SER A 291 7.44 -49.75 17.90
C SER A 291 8.69 -49.07 17.32
N ASP A 292 8.54 -48.32 16.22
CA ASP A 292 9.62 -47.62 15.53
C ASP A 292 9.73 -46.14 15.95
N TYR A 293 9.09 -45.77 17.06
CA TYR A 293 9.15 -44.41 17.59
C TYR A 293 10.59 -43.98 17.93
N ALA A 294 11.05 -42.94 17.24
CA ALA A 294 12.46 -42.53 17.24
C ALA A 294 12.79 -41.44 18.27
N CYS A 295 11.81 -40.68 18.75
CA CYS A 295 12.09 -39.53 19.60
C CYS A 295 12.45 -39.93 21.04
N SER A 296 13.32 -39.14 21.66
CA SER A 296 13.70 -39.28 23.07
C SER A 296 12.62 -38.76 24.01
N SER A 297 12.76 -39.04 25.30
CA SER A 297 11.91 -38.41 26.32
C SER A 297 12.06 -36.88 26.26
N ASN A 298 10.94 -36.17 26.44
CA ASN A 298 10.83 -34.70 26.37
C ASN A 298 11.08 -34.09 24.98
N ALA A 299 11.24 -34.89 23.92
CA ALA A 299 11.25 -34.39 22.56
C ALA A 299 9.83 -34.13 22.02
N VAL A 300 9.72 -33.19 21.09
CA VAL A 300 8.50 -32.84 20.36
C VAL A 300 8.56 -33.42 18.95
N ILE A 301 7.44 -34.00 18.51
CA ILE A 301 7.27 -34.55 17.17
C ILE A 301 6.74 -33.44 16.25
N THR A 302 7.27 -33.37 15.04
CA THR A 302 6.72 -32.55 13.96
C THR A 302 6.46 -33.43 12.74
N ILE A 303 5.20 -33.57 12.33
CA ILE A 303 4.84 -34.28 11.09
C ILE A 303 5.31 -33.45 9.90
N VAL A 304 6.03 -34.07 8.97
CA VAL A 304 6.46 -33.41 7.74
C VAL A 304 5.41 -33.70 6.68
N HIS A 305 4.77 -32.66 6.14
CA HIS A 305 3.71 -32.84 5.14
C HIS A 305 4.26 -33.19 3.75
N ASP A 306 5.48 -32.74 3.45
CA ASP A 306 6.11 -32.94 2.14
C ASP A 306 6.78 -34.32 1.99
N VAL A 307 7.17 -34.94 3.10
CA VAL A 307 7.81 -36.27 3.16
C VAL A 307 7.00 -37.12 4.14
N PRO A 308 6.45 -38.28 3.73
CA PRO A 308 5.73 -39.18 4.65
C PRO A 308 6.63 -39.59 5.83
N GLY A 309 6.47 -38.93 6.97
CA GLY A 309 7.39 -39.04 8.09
C GLY A 309 7.23 -37.98 9.17
N TYR A 310 8.09 -38.05 10.17
CA TYR A 310 8.15 -37.08 11.26
C TYR A 310 9.58 -36.73 11.65
N LEU A 311 9.73 -35.60 12.34
CA LEU A 311 11.00 -35.13 12.92
C LEU A 311 10.88 -35.09 14.44
N CYS A 312 12.00 -35.30 15.13
CA CYS A 312 12.11 -35.10 16.56
C CYS A 312 12.93 -33.84 16.83
N SER A 313 12.44 -32.98 17.72
CA SER A 313 13.13 -31.75 18.12
C SER A 313 13.06 -31.54 19.62
N CYS A 314 14.02 -30.82 20.18
CA CYS A 314 13.99 -30.47 21.60
C CYS A 314 13.23 -29.17 21.83
N PRO A 315 12.32 -29.12 22.82
CA PRO A 315 11.62 -27.89 23.16
C PRO A 315 12.58 -26.85 23.75
N THR A 316 12.15 -25.60 23.83
CA THR A 316 12.94 -24.52 24.45
C THR A 316 13.35 -24.89 25.88
N GLY A 317 14.60 -24.58 26.26
CA GLY A 317 15.20 -25.00 27.53
C GLY A 317 15.91 -26.36 27.47
N TRP A 318 15.89 -27.03 26.32
CA TRP A 318 16.53 -28.33 26.11
C TRP A 318 17.52 -28.27 24.94
N THR A 319 18.54 -29.12 24.99
CA THR A 319 19.57 -29.25 23.95
C THR A 319 19.78 -30.70 23.56
N GLY A 320 20.10 -30.91 22.28
CA GLY A 320 20.40 -32.20 21.68
C GLY A 320 19.69 -32.37 20.34
N ASP A 321 19.62 -33.60 19.84
CA ASP A 321 19.02 -33.93 18.55
C ASP A 321 17.57 -34.42 18.67
N GLY A 322 17.05 -34.63 19.89
CA GLY A 322 15.67 -35.06 20.11
C GLY A 322 15.40 -36.54 19.89
N TYR A 323 16.38 -37.34 19.46
CA TYR A 323 16.19 -38.76 19.16
C TYR A 323 16.69 -39.69 20.29
N SER A 324 15.97 -40.77 20.56
CA SER A 324 16.24 -41.69 21.68
C SER A 324 17.57 -42.45 21.56
N LYS A 325 17.97 -42.77 20.32
CA LYS A 325 19.26 -43.38 19.98
C LYS A 325 20.38 -42.37 19.72
N GLY A 326 20.05 -41.07 19.72
CA GLY A 326 20.99 -39.96 19.54
C GLY A 326 21.46 -39.38 20.87
N SER A 327 21.63 -38.06 20.88
CA SER A 327 21.91 -37.27 22.09
C SER A 327 20.66 -36.99 22.94
N GLY A 328 19.48 -37.21 22.37
CA GLY A 328 18.18 -36.99 23.01
C GLY A 328 17.97 -35.54 23.41
N CYS A 329 16.96 -35.25 24.23
CA CYS A 329 16.82 -33.94 24.86
C CYS A 329 17.42 -33.95 26.25
N ARG A 330 18.36 -33.02 26.48
CA ARG A 330 18.94 -32.76 27.80
C ARG A 330 18.63 -31.34 28.23
N ASP A 331 18.24 -31.22 29.49
CA ASP A 331 17.98 -29.94 30.12
C ASP A 331 19.21 -29.03 30.03
N VAL A 332 19.02 -27.80 29.55
CA VAL A 332 20.07 -26.78 29.47
C VAL A 332 20.07 -26.04 30.78
N SER A 333 21.21 -26.01 31.48
CA SER A 333 21.29 -25.19 32.67
C SER A 333 21.52 -23.72 32.36
N GLU A 334 20.46 -22.92 32.35
CA GLU A 334 20.56 -21.48 32.08
C GLU A 334 21.31 -20.73 33.20
N CYS A 335 21.42 -21.32 34.39
CA CYS A 335 22.21 -20.76 35.50
C CYS A 335 23.73 -20.73 35.25
N ILE A 336 24.24 -21.47 34.26
CA ILE A 336 25.67 -21.57 33.94
C ILE A 336 26.02 -20.76 32.67
N VAL A 337 25.02 -20.39 31.87
CA VAL A 337 25.21 -19.64 30.62
C VAL A 337 24.94 -18.16 30.85
N GLU A 338 23.87 -17.61 30.27
CA GLU A 338 23.40 -16.25 30.48
C GLU A 338 21.95 -16.38 30.93
N ASN A 339 21.65 -15.87 32.12
CA ASN A 339 20.31 -15.90 32.70
C ASN A 339 19.87 -14.48 33.01
N GLU A 340 18.56 -14.29 33.03
CA GLU A 340 17.95 -13.03 33.39
C GLU A 340 17.80 -12.89 34.91
N CYS A 341 18.64 -13.51 35.74
CA CYS A 341 18.56 -13.30 37.20
C CYS A 341 19.28 -12.02 37.62
N VAL A 342 18.69 -11.24 38.53
CA VAL A 342 19.33 -10.01 39.05
C VAL A 342 20.52 -10.34 39.96
N PRO A 343 21.56 -9.48 40.09
CA PRO A 343 22.76 -9.76 40.89
C PRO A 343 22.55 -10.08 42.39
N ARG A 344 21.35 -9.82 42.95
CA ARG A 344 20.97 -10.13 44.34
C ARG A 344 20.01 -11.32 44.45
N SER A 345 19.98 -12.16 43.43
CA SER A 345 19.16 -13.37 43.38
C SER A 345 20.04 -14.60 43.13
N THR A 346 19.52 -15.74 43.54
CA THR A 346 20.10 -17.06 43.32
C THR A 346 19.32 -17.73 42.20
N CYS A 347 20.02 -18.16 41.15
CA CYS A 347 19.45 -18.93 40.05
C CYS A 347 19.30 -20.40 40.48
N HIS A 348 18.13 -20.98 40.20
CA HIS A 348 17.82 -22.38 40.41
C HIS A 348 17.40 -23.00 39.09
N ASN A 349 18.19 -23.97 38.65
CA ASN A 349 17.88 -24.74 37.47
C ASN A 349 16.67 -25.64 37.72
N VAL A 350 15.73 -25.67 36.77
CA VAL A 350 14.56 -26.54 36.77
C VAL A 350 14.55 -27.28 35.42
N GLU A 351 13.91 -28.43 35.36
CA GLU A 351 13.83 -29.17 34.10
C GLU A 351 13.06 -28.35 33.03
N GLY A 352 13.76 -27.97 31.96
CA GLY A 352 13.29 -27.15 30.84
C GLY A 352 13.25 -25.64 31.07
N ASN A 353 13.71 -25.13 32.21
CA ASN A 353 13.70 -23.70 32.53
C ASN A 353 14.55 -23.38 33.78
N TYR A 354 14.63 -22.11 34.17
CA TYR A 354 15.23 -21.71 35.44
C TYR A 354 14.30 -20.80 36.23
N THR A 355 14.50 -20.76 37.54
CA THR A 355 13.84 -19.82 38.44
C THR A 355 14.89 -18.98 39.14
N CYS A 356 14.58 -17.72 39.41
CA CYS A 356 15.41 -16.83 40.21
C CYS A 356 14.73 -16.64 41.56
N SER A 357 15.50 -16.64 42.66
CA SER A 357 14.97 -16.38 44.00
C SER A 357 15.82 -15.34 44.71
N CYS A 358 15.21 -14.39 45.43
CA CYS A 358 15.99 -13.35 46.12
C CYS A 358 16.78 -13.94 47.29
N SER A 359 18.08 -13.62 47.37
CA SER A 359 19.01 -14.32 48.27
C SER A 359 18.81 -14.04 49.77
N HIS A 360 17.87 -13.15 50.14
CA HIS A 360 17.63 -12.74 51.52
C HIS A 360 16.14 -12.60 51.84
N TRP A 361 15.76 -13.00 53.06
CA TRP A 361 14.36 -13.10 53.52
C TRP A 361 13.58 -11.77 53.62
N PHE A 362 14.26 -10.62 53.56
CA PHE A 362 13.64 -9.28 53.61
C PHE A 362 13.56 -8.59 52.22
N TYR A 363 13.94 -9.32 51.16
CA TYR A 363 13.66 -8.94 49.79
C TYR A 363 12.59 -9.87 49.21
N SER A 364 11.60 -9.32 48.54
CA SER A 364 10.62 -10.07 47.76
C SER A 364 10.69 -9.70 46.28
N GLY A 365 10.20 -10.60 45.45
CA GLY A 365 10.13 -10.46 44.00
C GLY A 365 10.54 -11.76 43.31
N ASP A 366 10.44 -11.77 41.99
CA ASP A 366 10.72 -12.94 41.15
C ASP A 366 12.20 -13.13 40.80
N GLY A 367 13.06 -12.21 41.22
CA GLY A 367 14.50 -12.27 40.98
C GLY A 367 14.91 -12.14 39.50
N ARG A 368 14.00 -11.82 38.59
CA ARG A 368 14.29 -11.67 37.15
C ARG A 368 14.56 -10.21 36.76
N ILE A 369 15.42 -9.99 35.77
CA ILE A 369 15.77 -8.66 35.21
C ILE A 369 14.58 -8.09 34.44
N SER A 370 13.90 -8.92 33.67
CA SER A 370 12.67 -8.60 32.92
C SER A 370 11.41 -8.63 33.80
N GLY A 371 11.54 -9.04 35.07
CA GLY A 371 10.46 -9.18 36.05
C GLY A 371 10.44 -8.07 37.11
N SER A 372 9.91 -8.42 38.29
CA SER A 372 9.82 -7.54 39.47
C SER A 372 11.15 -7.37 40.22
N GLY A 373 12.20 -8.12 39.84
CA GLY A 373 13.52 -8.06 40.44
C GLY A 373 13.51 -8.45 41.93
N CYS A 374 14.46 -7.97 42.70
CA CYS A 374 14.46 -8.11 44.16
C CYS A 374 14.31 -6.74 44.81
N HIS A 375 13.18 -6.51 45.48
CA HIS A 375 12.88 -5.26 46.17
C HIS A 375 12.64 -5.51 47.66
N LEU A 376 12.96 -4.51 48.48
CA LEU A 376 12.83 -4.59 49.94
C LEU A 376 11.35 -4.63 50.33
N SER A 377 10.92 -5.65 51.08
CA SER A 377 9.52 -5.77 51.50
C SER A 377 9.38 -5.93 53.02
N ILE A 378 8.55 -5.05 53.59
CA ILE A 378 8.13 -5.05 55.00
C ILE A 378 6.71 -5.63 55.02
N PRO A 379 6.39 -6.60 55.90
CA PRO A 379 5.20 -7.42 55.70
C PRO A 379 3.95 -6.69 56.18
N LEU A 380 3.07 -6.31 55.25
CA LEU A 380 1.65 -6.08 55.52
C LEU A 380 0.86 -7.19 54.82
N LYS A 381 0.33 -8.12 55.62
CA LYS A 381 -0.52 -9.21 55.15
C LYS A 381 -1.89 -8.66 54.73
N HIS A 382 -2.38 -9.04 53.55
CA HIS A 382 -3.54 -9.93 53.36
C HIS A 382 -4.00 -9.95 51.87
N GLY A 383 -3.92 -11.12 51.23
CA GLY A 383 -5.06 -11.78 50.56
C GLY A 383 -5.52 -11.37 49.13
N LEU A 384 -5.52 -12.42 48.28
CA LEU A 384 -6.37 -12.71 47.10
C LEU A 384 -5.91 -12.32 45.68
N ILE A 385 -5.76 -13.38 44.88
CA ILE A 385 -5.39 -13.48 43.48
C ILE A 385 -6.66 -13.33 42.63
N SER A 386 -6.82 -12.20 41.95
CA SER A 386 -7.66 -12.05 40.74
C SER A 386 -7.19 -10.92 39.80
N GLY A 387 -6.00 -10.33 40.01
CA GLY A 387 -5.58 -9.08 39.38
C GLY A 387 -4.49 -9.16 38.29
N SER A 388 -3.79 -10.29 38.12
CA SER A 388 -2.60 -10.34 37.25
C SER A 388 -2.92 -10.43 35.75
N VAL A 389 -3.97 -11.16 35.37
CA VAL A 389 -4.41 -11.24 33.96
C VAL A 389 -4.92 -9.88 33.47
N SER A 390 -5.61 -9.13 34.34
CA SER A 390 -6.11 -7.79 34.07
C SER A 390 -4.99 -6.78 33.80
N VAL A 391 -3.87 -6.86 34.54
CA VAL A 391 -2.73 -5.93 34.40
C VAL A 391 -1.94 -6.18 33.12
N SER A 392 -1.70 -7.44 32.75
CA SER A 392 -0.99 -7.76 31.50
C SER A 392 -1.80 -7.41 30.26
N ILE A 393 -3.12 -7.65 30.29
CA ILE A 393 -4.04 -7.20 29.23
C ILE A 393 -4.06 -5.68 29.15
N LEU A 394 -4.09 -4.98 30.29
CA LEU A 394 -4.03 -3.52 30.33
C LEU A 394 -2.71 -2.98 29.75
N ALA A 395 -1.57 -3.61 30.05
CA ALA A 395 -0.27 -3.22 29.51
C ALA A 395 -0.17 -3.45 27.99
N MET A 396 -0.71 -4.56 27.48
CA MET A 396 -0.80 -4.82 26.04
C MET A 396 -1.70 -3.81 25.35
N ILE A 397 -2.86 -3.49 25.93
CA ILE A 397 -3.77 -2.47 25.42
C ILE A 397 -3.07 -1.10 25.40
N ILE A 398 -2.35 -0.71 26.46
CA ILE A 398 -1.58 0.53 26.51
C ILE A 398 -0.48 0.53 25.44
N GLY A 399 0.21 -0.60 25.24
CA GLY A 399 1.23 -0.77 24.20
C GLY A 399 0.65 -0.63 22.79
N CYS A 400 -0.49 -1.26 22.51
CA CYS A 400 -1.20 -1.12 21.23
C CYS A 400 -1.70 0.31 21.01
N ILE A 401 -2.24 0.96 22.04
CA ILE A 401 -2.66 2.38 21.98
C ILE A 401 -1.45 3.27 21.71
N TYR A 402 -0.32 3.04 22.38
CA TYR A 402 0.91 3.80 22.17
C TYR A 402 1.47 3.59 20.76
N PHE A 403 1.50 2.35 20.27
CA PHE A 403 1.92 2.05 18.89
C PHE A 403 0.98 2.69 17.86
N ALA A 404 -0.33 2.59 18.03
CA ALA A 404 -1.32 3.25 17.18
C ALA A 404 -1.19 4.79 17.22
N PHE A 405 -0.84 5.36 18.38
CA PHE A 405 -0.55 6.77 18.53
C PHE A 405 0.71 7.18 17.75
N LEU A 406 1.79 6.40 17.85
CA LEU A 406 3.03 6.65 17.10
C LEU A 406 2.84 6.52 15.58
N THR A 407 2.08 5.52 15.11
CA THR A 407 1.79 5.39 13.67
C THR A 407 0.91 6.54 13.19
N LYS A 408 -0.12 6.95 13.95
CA LYS A 408 -0.93 8.14 13.65
C LYS A 408 -0.09 9.41 13.53
N LEU A 409 0.87 9.63 14.45
CA LEU A 409 1.79 10.77 14.39
C LEU A 409 2.71 10.71 13.16
N ARG A 410 3.27 9.54 12.84
CA ARG A 410 4.10 9.36 11.63
C ARG A 410 3.31 9.64 10.36
N THR A 411 2.08 9.13 10.25
CA THR A 411 1.21 9.37 9.10
C THR A 411 0.85 10.85 8.95
N LYS A 412 0.49 11.55 10.04
CA LYS A 412 0.27 13.01 10.01
C LYS A 412 1.48 13.77 9.48
N ARG A 413 2.68 13.42 9.94
CA ARG A 413 3.94 14.04 9.49
C ARG A 413 4.24 13.74 8.02
N GLN A 414 3.99 12.51 7.57
CA GLN A 414 4.14 12.13 6.16
C GLN A 414 3.22 12.96 5.27
N TYR A 415 1.94 13.08 5.62
CA TYR A 415 1.00 13.93 4.87
C TYR A 415 1.42 15.40 4.88
N PHE A 416 1.87 15.92 6.01
CA PHE A 416 2.37 17.29 6.10
C PHE A 416 3.51 17.56 5.12
N VAL A 417 4.47 16.62 4.99
CA VAL A 417 5.58 16.75 4.05
C VAL A 417 5.13 16.56 2.59
N GLN A 418 4.31 15.55 2.31
CA GLN A 418 3.79 15.27 0.96
C GLN A 418 2.96 16.44 0.40
N ASN A 419 2.16 17.07 1.25
CA ASN A 419 1.33 18.23 0.88
C ASN A 419 2.12 19.55 0.87
N GLY A 420 3.46 19.50 0.79
CA GLY A 420 4.31 20.70 0.66
C GLY A 420 4.40 21.57 1.92
N GLY A 421 4.16 21.01 3.11
CA GLY A 421 4.01 21.79 4.34
C GLY A 421 5.19 22.67 4.72
N LEU A 422 6.43 22.33 4.35
CA LEU A 422 7.59 23.22 4.54
C LEU A 422 7.49 24.47 3.65
N GLN A 423 7.13 24.29 2.37
CA GLN A 423 7.00 25.40 1.41
C GLN A 423 5.85 26.31 1.82
N VAL A 424 4.71 25.74 2.20
CA VAL A 424 3.55 26.48 2.70
C VAL A 424 3.89 27.24 3.98
N GLN A 425 4.62 26.64 4.92
CA GLN A 425 5.06 27.34 6.14
C GLN A 425 5.95 28.55 5.83
N VAL A 426 6.87 28.43 4.88
CA VAL A 426 7.73 29.54 4.45
C VAL A 426 6.90 30.62 3.74
N PHE A 427 6.00 30.21 2.84
CA PHE A 427 5.09 31.10 2.12
C PHE A 427 4.21 31.92 3.08
N LEU A 428 3.63 31.27 4.11
CA LEU A 428 2.79 31.93 5.10
C LEU A 428 3.57 32.85 6.05
N LYS A 429 4.82 32.50 6.41
CA LYS A 429 5.68 33.35 7.26
C LYS A 429 6.16 34.63 6.56
N GLY A 430 6.25 34.63 5.24
CA GLY A 430 6.75 35.78 4.45
C GLY A 430 5.77 36.94 4.30
N ARG A 431 4.47 36.77 4.61
CA ARG A 431 3.43 37.79 4.44
C ARG A 431 3.07 38.46 5.78
N MET A 432 3.83 39.48 6.15
CA MET A 432 3.54 40.37 7.29
C MET A 432 2.52 41.43 6.85
N GLY A 433 1.22 41.30 7.19
CA GLY A 433 0.26 42.38 6.93
C GLY A 433 -1.25 42.15 7.10
N GLY A 434 -1.73 40.96 7.48
CA GLY A 434 -3.16 40.72 7.75
C GLY A 434 -3.37 39.65 8.84
N GLU A 435 -4.61 39.40 9.29
CA GLU A 435 -4.93 38.25 10.17
C GLU A 435 -4.30 36.99 9.56
N ALA A 436 -3.21 36.50 10.17
CA ALA A 436 -2.33 35.53 9.55
C ALA A 436 -3.10 34.23 9.23
N THR A 437 -3.09 33.83 7.96
CA THR A 437 -3.63 32.55 7.51
C THR A 437 -2.96 31.43 8.30
N ARG A 438 -3.77 30.68 9.05
CA ARG A 438 -3.31 29.75 10.08
C ARG A 438 -3.14 28.33 9.55
N LEU A 439 -2.11 27.62 10.03
CA LEU A 439 -2.04 26.17 9.90
C LEU A 439 -2.85 25.50 11.00
N PHE A 440 -3.91 24.81 10.60
CA PHE A 440 -4.76 24.01 11.47
C PHE A 440 -4.24 22.58 11.57
N THR A 441 -4.44 21.95 12.73
CA THR A 441 -4.12 20.52 12.90
C THR A 441 -5.29 19.65 12.41
N ALA A 442 -5.00 18.42 12.01
CA ALA A 442 -6.05 17.49 11.59
C ALA A 442 -7.05 17.20 12.73
N GLU A 443 -6.57 17.20 13.97
CA GLU A 443 -7.36 16.91 15.16
C GLU A 443 -8.30 18.06 15.52
N GLU A 444 -7.84 19.30 15.43
CA GLU A 444 -8.68 20.49 15.62
C GLU A 444 -9.86 20.51 14.64
N LEU A 445 -9.61 20.25 13.35
CA LEU A 445 -10.68 20.24 12.35
C LEU A 445 -11.59 19.00 12.49
N GLN A 446 -11.05 17.87 12.95
CA GLN A 446 -11.83 16.68 13.24
C GLN A 446 -12.81 16.92 14.41
N ILE A 447 -12.36 17.58 15.48
CA ILE A 447 -13.22 17.98 16.60
C ILE A 447 -14.27 18.99 16.12
N ALA A 448 -13.84 20.03 15.41
CA ALA A 448 -14.71 21.10 14.94
C ALA A 448 -15.87 20.61 14.06
N THR A 449 -15.64 19.54 13.29
CA THR A 449 -16.63 18.95 12.37
C THR A 449 -17.38 17.75 12.95
N ASN A 450 -17.22 17.46 14.24
CA ASN A 450 -17.75 16.25 14.87
C ASN A 450 -17.39 14.98 14.08
N ASN A 451 -16.09 14.75 13.86
CA ASN A 451 -15.56 13.66 13.03
C ASN A 451 -16.06 13.67 11.58
N TYR A 452 -16.21 14.84 10.96
CA TYR A 452 -16.76 15.00 9.61
C TYR A 452 -18.15 14.34 9.45
N ALA A 453 -19.00 14.44 10.48
CA ALA A 453 -20.33 13.86 10.48
C ALA A 453 -21.16 14.38 9.28
N GLU A 454 -22.01 13.52 8.70
CA GLU A 454 -22.88 13.91 7.59
C GLU A 454 -23.83 15.06 7.96
N SER A 455 -24.23 15.19 9.23
CA SER A 455 -25.02 16.33 9.73
C SER A 455 -24.28 17.68 9.67
N MET A 456 -22.94 17.65 9.59
CA MET A 456 -22.11 18.85 9.46
C MET A 456 -21.81 19.17 7.99
N LYS A 457 -22.23 18.34 7.04
CA LYS A 457 -21.97 18.56 5.62
C LYS A 457 -22.86 19.67 5.07
N LEU A 458 -22.25 20.69 4.50
CA LEU A 458 -22.95 21.81 3.86
C LEU A 458 -23.27 21.48 2.40
N GLY A 459 -22.39 20.74 1.73
CA GLY A 459 -22.59 20.34 0.34
C GLY A 459 -21.45 19.46 -0.18
N ALA A 460 -21.70 18.78 -1.29
CA ALA A 460 -20.70 17.99 -2.00
C ALA A 460 -20.80 18.29 -3.50
N GLY A 461 -19.83 19.03 -4.04
CA GLY A 461 -19.71 19.32 -5.47
C GLY A 461 -18.96 18.23 -6.24
N GLY A 462 -18.66 18.47 -7.52
CA GLY A 462 -17.92 17.51 -8.37
C GLY A 462 -16.51 17.19 -7.85
N SER A 463 -15.80 18.21 -7.34
CA SER A 463 -14.38 18.13 -6.95
C SER A 463 -14.12 18.21 -5.44
N SER A 464 -15.11 18.58 -4.61
CA SER A 464 -14.89 18.78 -3.17
C SER A 464 -16.15 18.52 -2.32
N THR A 465 -15.94 18.37 -1.01
CA THR A 465 -16.99 18.31 0.02
C THR A 465 -16.72 19.38 1.06
N VAL A 466 -17.75 20.13 1.46
CA VAL A 466 -17.62 21.22 2.43
C VAL A 466 -18.38 20.86 3.70
N PHE A 467 -17.72 21.01 4.84
CA PHE A 467 -18.27 20.77 6.17
C PHE A 467 -18.34 22.06 6.97
N LYS A 468 -19.42 22.27 7.71
CA LYS A 468 -19.49 23.23 8.80
C LYS A 468 -18.61 22.74 9.95
N GLY A 469 -17.94 23.67 10.62
CA GLY A 469 -17.19 23.38 11.82
C GLY A 469 -17.36 24.47 12.88
N VAL A 470 -17.17 24.09 14.14
CA VAL A 470 -17.10 25.01 15.28
C VAL A 470 -15.71 24.89 15.90
N LEU A 471 -14.87 25.92 15.77
CA LEU A 471 -13.55 25.94 16.38
C LEU A 471 -13.65 26.06 17.92
N ASN A 472 -12.54 25.80 18.62
CA ASN A 472 -12.49 25.81 20.09
C ASN A 472 -12.84 27.17 20.71
N ASP A 473 -12.65 28.27 19.97
CA ASP A 473 -13.02 29.62 20.36
C ASP A 473 -14.52 29.93 20.08
N GLY A 474 -15.28 28.94 19.61
CA GLY A 474 -16.67 29.08 19.22
C GLY A 474 -16.88 29.62 17.80
N LYS A 475 -15.81 29.92 17.06
CA LYS A 475 -15.91 30.49 15.71
C LYS A 475 -16.43 29.45 14.72
N LEU A 476 -17.48 29.81 13.99
CA LEU A 476 -18.00 29.00 12.89
C LEU A 476 -17.09 29.10 11.66
N VAL A 477 -16.79 27.94 11.06
CA VAL A 477 -15.93 27.82 9.88
C VAL A 477 -16.53 26.87 8.84
N ALA A 478 -16.12 27.02 7.59
CA ALA A 478 -16.40 26.07 6.52
C ALA A 478 -15.10 25.39 6.08
N ILE A 479 -15.08 24.05 6.09
CA ILE A 479 -13.89 23.23 5.83
C ILE A 479 -14.11 22.50 4.50
N LYS A 480 -13.37 22.92 3.47
CA LYS A 480 -13.39 22.33 2.13
C LYS A 480 -12.36 21.20 2.06
N ARG A 481 -12.84 20.01 1.70
CA ARG A 481 -12.04 18.80 1.48
C ARG A 481 -12.13 18.39 0.02
N ALA A 482 -11.02 18.37 -0.70
CA ALA A 482 -10.97 17.85 -2.07
C ALA A 482 -11.40 16.37 -2.11
N LYS A 483 -12.11 15.95 -3.16
CA LYS A 483 -12.43 14.55 -3.41
C LYS A 483 -11.27 13.95 -4.18
N ARG A 484 -10.66 12.88 -3.66
CA ARG A 484 -9.61 12.15 -4.37
C ARG A 484 -10.24 11.44 -5.58
N MET A 485 -10.07 11.96 -6.78
CA MET A 485 -10.37 11.20 -7.99
C MET A 485 -9.26 10.17 -8.19
N ALA A 486 -9.57 9.04 -8.82
CA ALA A 486 -8.60 7.97 -9.13
C ALA A 486 -7.58 8.37 -10.22
N SER A 487 -7.50 9.64 -10.60
CA SER A 487 -6.51 10.17 -11.53
C SER A 487 -5.13 10.21 -10.87
N LYS A 488 -4.14 9.66 -11.58
CA LYS A 488 -2.75 9.51 -11.13
C LYS A 488 -1.95 10.83 -11.11
N ASP A 489 -2.54 11.94 -11.52
CA ASP A 489 -1.82 13.18 -11.81
C ASP A 489 -2.25 14.29 -10.82
N GLY A 490 -1.27 15.03 -10.30
CA GLY A 490 -1.36 15.93 -9.14
C GLY A 490 -2.26 17.18 -9.24
N ASP A 491 -3.28 17.18 -10.10
CA ASP A 491 -4.18 18.32 -10.37
C ASP A 491 -4.90 18.84 -9.11
N ASP A 492 -5.35 17.94 -8.22
CA ASP A 492 -6.06 18.33 -6.98
C ASP A 492 -5.18 19.18 -6.04
N MET A 493 -3.86 18.94 -6.04
CA MET A 493 -2.90 19.69 -5.22
C MET A 493 -2.61 21.07 -5.84
N GLU A 494 -2.57 21.16 -7.17
CA GLU A 494 -2.38 22.43 -7.88
C GLU A 494 -3.55 23.38 -7.63
N LEU A 495 -4.80 22.89 -7.71
CA LEU A 495 -6.00 23.66 -7.38
C LEU A 495 -5.97 24.17 -5.94
N PHE A 496 -5.53 23.34 -4.99
CA PHE A 496 -5.36 23.73 -3.58
C PHE A 496 -4.32 24.84 -3.41
N LEU A 497 -3.12 24.69 -4.01
CA LEU A 497 -2.04 25.67 -3.90
C LEU A 497 -2.43 26.99 -4.55
N ASN A 498 -3.11 26.93 -5.69
CA ASN A 498 -3.61 28.09 -6.41
C ASN A 498 -4.63 28.87 -5.56
N GLU A 499 -5.64 28.18 -5.01
CA GLU A 499 -6.65 28.79 -4.14
C GLU A 499 -6.00 29.40 -2.88
N LEU A 500 -5.04 28.70 -2.26
CA LEU A 500 -4.26 29.22 -1.13
C LEU A 500 -3.44 30.46 -1.52
N ALA A 501 -2.76 30.46 -2.67
CA ALA A 501 -1.90 31.56 -3.10
C ALA A 501 -2.71 32.83 -3.39
N ILE A 502 -3.85 32.69 -4.06
CA ILE A 502 -4.76 33.78 -4.44
C ILE A 502 -5.51 34.33 -3.23
N LEU A 503 -6.11 33.47 -2.40
CA LEU A 503 -6.94 33.94 -1.29
C LEU A 503 -6.14 34.55 -0.15
N THR A 504 -4.84 34.24 -0.03
CA THR A 504 -3.96 34.84 0.98
C THR A 504 -3.46 36.24 0.59
N GLN A 505 -3.66 36.69 -0.65
CA GLN A 505 -3.27 38.03 -1.12
C GLN A 505 -4.44 38.98 -1.35
N ILE A 506 -5.67 38.48 -1.28
CA ILE A 506 -6.87 39.31 -1.45
C ILE A 506 -7.62 39.47 -0.13
N ASN A 507 -8.16 40.66 0.09
CA ASN A 507 -9.01 40.95 1.22
C ASN A 507 -10.10 41.92 0.77
N HIS A 508 -11.29 41.38 0.52
CA HIS A 508 -12.44 42.13 0.04
C HIS A 508 -13.72 41.62 0.72
N ARG A 509 -14.63 42.52 1.10
CA ARG A 509 -15.84 42.15 1.87
C ARG A 509 -16.75 41.16 1.13
N HIS A 510 -16.81 41.27 -0.20
CA HIS A 510 -17.63 40.44 -1.09
C HIS A 510 -16.85 39.26 -1.70
N ILE A 511 -15.72 38.89 -1.10
CA ILE A 511 -14.96 37.70 -1.43
C ILE A 511 -14.82 36.85 -0.17
N ILE A 512 -14.94 35.53 -0.30
CA ILE A 512 -14.83 34.61 0.83
C ILE A 512 -13.45 34.71 1.48
N ARG A 513 -13.42 34.85 2.80
CA ARG A 513 -12.16 34.94 3.54
C ARG A 513 -11.61 33.55 3.84
N LEU A 514 -10.40 33.28 3.37
CA LEU A 514 -9.62 32.12 3.79
C LEU A 514 -9.02 32.38 5.19
N LEU A 515 -9.31 31.49 6.13
CA LEU A 515 -8.78 31.53 7.50
C LEU A 515 -7.49 30.71 7.63
N GLY A 516 -7.34 29.66 6.84
CA GLY A 516 -6.19 28.77 6.94
C GLY A 516 -6.31 27.48 6.15
N CYS A 517 -5.36 26.58 6.39
CA CYS A 517 -5.35 25.25 5.79
C CYS A 517 -4.84 24.18 6.76
N CYS A 518 -5.13 22.92 6.47
CA CYS A 518 -4.56 21.76 7.17
C CYS A 518 -3.88 20.84 6.17
N LEU A 519 -2.64 20.47 6.48
CA LEU A 519 -1.78 19.65 5.63
C LEU A 519 -1.49 18.26 6.24
N GLU A 520 -1.98 18.00 7.46
CA GLU A 520 -1.77 16.74 8.21
C GLU A 520 -2.71 15.60 7.78
N THR A 521 -3.47 15.81 6.70
CA THR A 521 -4.49 14.89 6.19
C THR A 521 -4.10 14.34 4.82
N LYS A 522 -4.65 13.17 4.45
CA LYS A 522 -4.37 12.49 3.18
C LYS A 522 -4.56 13.37 1.93
N VAL A 523 -5.53 14.28 1.99
CA VAL A 523 -5.72 15.40 1.06
C VAL A 523 -5.75 16.68 1.88
N PRO A 524 -5.14 17.78 1.43
CA PRO A 524 -5.11 19.02 2.19
C PRO A 524 -6.53 19.61 2.31
N LEU A 525 -6.75 20.38 3.37
CA LEU A 525 -8.03 21.03 3.68
C LEU A 525 -7.87 22.54 3.69
N LEU A 526 -8.88 23.26 3.20
CA LEU A 526 -8.98 24.72 3.28
C LEU A 526 -10.07 25.10 4.28
N VAL A 527 -9.79 26.11 5.11
CA VAL A 527 -10.69 26.58 6.17
C VAL A 527 -11.09 28.01 5.86
N TYR A 528 -12.38 28.22 5.68
CA TYR A 528 -13.01 29.50 5.35
C TYR A 528 -13.83 30.04 6.50
N GLU A 529 -14.15 31.33 6.44
CA GLU A 529 -15.26 31.85 7.21
C GLU A 529 -16.56 31.11 6.84
N TYR A 530 -17.42 30.86 7.83
CA TYR A 530 -18.72 30.27 7.58
C TYR A 530 -19.72 31.34 7.15
N VAL A 531 -20.47 31.05 6.09
CA VAL A 531 -21.51 31.90 5.53
C VAL A 531 -22.84 31.16 5.64
N SER A 532 -23.81 31.76 6.33
CA SER A 532 -24.94 31.05 6.98
C SER A 532 -26.10 30.71 6.04
N ASN A 533 -26.42 31.56 5.05
CA ASN A 533 -27.59 31.40 4.18
C ASN A 533 -27.32 30.59 2.92
N GLY A 534 -26.22 29.82 2.89
CA GLY A 534 -25.89 28.94 1.76
C GLY A 534 -25.51 29.72 0.49
N ASN A 535 -25.75 29.12 -0.68
CA ASN A 535 -25.43 29.72 -1.97
C ASN A 535 -26.66 30.32 -2.68
N MET A 536 -26.41 31.23 -3.63
CA MET A 536 -27.43 31.93 -4.40
C MET A 536 -28.28 30.97 -5.24
N ALA A 537 -27.70 29.91 -5.81
CA ALA A 537 -28.45 28.94 -6.62
C ALA A 537 -29.56 28.24 -5.81
N GLU A 538 -29.26 27.82 -4.58
CA GLU A 538 -30.24 27.23 -3.66
C GLU A 538 -31.32 28.23 -3.23
N ASN A 539 -30.92 29.48 -2.96
CA ASN A 539 -31.85 30.55 -2.61
C ASN A 539 -32.79 30.92 -3.77
N LEU A 540 -32.31 30.86 -5.02
CA LEU A 540 -33.14 31.01 -6.21
C LEU A 540 -34.00 29.78 -6.49
N ALA A 541 -33.57 28.57 -6.12
CA ALA A 541 -34.36 27.35 -6.31
C ALA A 541 -35.45 27.15 -5.23
N ALA A 542 -35.36 27.85 -4.09
CA ALA A 542 -36.26 27.69 -2.97
C ALA A 542 -37.74 27.92 -3.34
N LYS A 543 -38.60 26.95 -3.01
CA LYS A 543 -40.05 27.00 -3.28
C LYS A 543 -40.76 27.91 -2.26
N ARG A 544 -41.88 28.53 -2.66
CA ARG A 544 -42.78 29.24 -1.74
C ARG A 544 -43.15 28.32 -0.56
N GLY A 545 -42.75 28.68 0.66
CA GLY A 545 -42.98 27.90 1.88
C GLY A 545 -41.74 27.63 2.74
N SER A 546 -40.52 27.88 2.25
CA SER A 546 -39.26 27.68 2.99
C SER A 546 -38.87 28.82 3.95
N GLY A 547 -39.77 29.77 4.21
CA GLY A 547 -39.55 30.89 5.15
C GLY A 547 -38.82 32.11 4.60
N PHE A 548 -38.02 31.99 3.53
CA PHE A 548 -37.32 33.11 2.88
C PHE A 548 -37.34 32.97 1.35
N VAL A 549 -37.71 34.06 0.64
CA VAL A 549 -37.68 34.17 -0.83
C VAL A 549 -36.97 35.47 -1.16
N MET A 550 -35.91 35.39 -1.97
CA MET A 550 -35.12 36.57 -2.35
C MET A 550 -35.94 37.49 -3.27
N GLY A 551 -36.31 38.66 -2.75
CA GLY A 551 -36.99 39.72 -3.49
C GLY A 551 -36.06 40.47 -4.44
N TRP A 552 -36.62 41.33 -5.28
CA TRP A 552 -35.83 42.03 -6.30
C TRP A 552 -34.70 42.88 -5.72
N GLU A 553 -34.96 43.60 -4.64
CA GLU A 553 -33.97 44.47 -4.00
C GLU A 553 -32.76 43.66 -3.51
N GLN A 554 -32.99 42.50 -2.89
CA GLN A 554 -31.90 41.61 -2.49
C GLN A 554 -31.16 41.05 -3.71
N ARG A 555 -31.86 40.67 -4.77
CA ARG A 555 -31.23 40.20 -6.03
C ARG A 555 -30.34 41.27 -6.65
N LEU A 556 -30.82 42.51 -6.67
CA LEU A 556 -30.09 43.67 -7.17
C LEU A 556 -28.84 43.95 -6.34
N LYS A 557 -28.98 43.91 -5.02
CA LYS A 557 -27.88 44.04 -4.06
C LYS A 557 -26.79 42.98 -4.32
N VAL A 558 -27.19 41.71 -4.46
CA VAL A 558 -26.27 40.61 -4.80
C VAL A 558 -25.55 40.87 -6.13
N ALA A 559 -26.26 41.29 -7.18
CA ALA A 559 -25.66 41.63 -8.47
C ALA A 559 -24.58 42.72 -8.36
N CYS A 560 -24.87 43.81 -7.61
CA CYS A 560 -23.93 44.90 -7.37
C CYS A 560 -22.68 44.40 -6.63
N GLN A 561 -22.85 43.66 -5.54
CA GLN A 561 -21.76 43.19 -4.69
C GLN A 561 -20.84 42.19 -5.41
N VAL A 562 -21.40 41.30 -6.23
CA VAL A 562 -20.62 40.41 -7.10
C VAL A 562 -19.88 41.22 -8.16
N GLY A 563 -20.54 42.22 -8.76
CA GLY A 563 -19.92 43.12 -9.73
C GLY A 563 -18.72 43.88 -9.14
N GLU A 564 -18.86 44.41 -7.92
CA GLU A 564 -17.78 45.07 -7.17
C GLU A 564 -16.60 44.14 -6.88
N ALA A 565 -16.88 42.90 -6.44
CA ALA A 565 -15.84 41.92 -6.19
C ALA A 565 -15.06 41.55 -7.45
N LEU A 566 -15.76 41.33 -8.58
CA LEU A 566 -15.10 41.05 -9.87
C LEU A 566 -14.32 42.26 -10.39
N ALA A 567 -14.83 43.47 -10.20
CA ALA A 567 -14.10 44.70 -10.51
C ALA A 567 -12.79 44.77 -9.72
N TYR A 568 -12.84 44.47 -8.42
CA TYR A 568 -11.65 44.42 -7.58
C TYR A 568 -10.63 43.39 -8.11
N LEU A 569 -11.08 42.17 -8.43
CA LEU A 569 -10.20 41.10 -8.95
C LEU A 569 -9.53 41.47 -10.26
N HIS A 570 -10.27 42.06 -11.21
CA HIS A 570 -9.74 42.38 -12.54
C HIS A 570 -8.87 43.64 -12.58
N ALA A 571 -9.09 44.58 -11.65
CA ALA A 571 -8.54 45.92 -11.75
C ALA A 571 -7.64 46.37 -10.60
N ALA A 572 -7.98 45.97 -9.37
CA ALA A 572 -7.36 46.49 -8.15
C ALA A 572 -6.42 45.46 -7.53
N ALA A 573 -6.64 44.17 -7.76
CA ALA A 573 -5.68 43.13 -7.41
C ALA A 573 -4.42 43.26 -8.28
N SER A 574 -3.26 43.01 -7.67
CA SER A 574 -1.96 43.08 -8.34
C SER A 574 -1.16 41.81 -8.04
N PRO A 575 -0.90 40.95 -9.05
CA PRO A 575 -1.39 41.05 -10.43
C PRO A 575 -2.92 40.83 -10.53
N PRO A 576 -3.57 41.25 -11.64
CA PRO A 576 -4.99 41.00 -11.87
C PRO A 576 -5.34 39.51 -11.79
N ILE A 577 -6.53 39.21 -11.28
CA ILE A 577 -7.02 37.83 -11.06
C ILE A 577 -8.26 37.59 -11.90
N LEU A 578 -8.26 36.53 -12.71
CA LEU A 578 -9.47 36.00 -13.36
C LEU A 578 -10.06 34.90 -12.48
N HIS A 579 -11.36 34.98 -12.18
CA HIS A 579 -12.02 34.02 -11.30
C HIS A 579 -12.26 32.67 -12.02
N ARG A 580 -12.73 32.73 -13.27
CA ARG A 580 -12.92 31.61 -14.22
C ARG A 580 -14.07 30.64 -13.92
N ASP A 581 -14.62 30.68 -12.71
CA ASP A 581 -15.79 29.86 -12.31
C ASP A 581 -16.87 30.69 -11.60
N VAL A 582 -17.23 31.84 -12.16
CA VAL A 582 -18.32 32.68 -11.64
C VAL A 582 -19.66 32.01 -11.93
N LYS A 583 -20.41 31.64 -10.89
CA LYS A 583 -21.73 31.01 -11.00
C LYS A 583 -22.53 31.20 -9.72
N SER A 584 -23.85 31.07 -9.79
CA SER A 584 -24.73 31.22 -8.63
C SER A 584 -24.46 30.23 -7.49
N ALA A 585 -23.92 29.03 -7.80
CA ALA A 585 -23.49 28.07 -6.77
C ALA A 585 -22.23 28.50 -5.99
N ASN A 586 -21.43 29.42 -6.55
CA ASN A 586 -20.20 29.96 -5.95
C ASN A 586 -20.40 31.34 -5.32
N VAL A 587 -21.64 31.86 -5.29
CA VAL A 587 -21.99 33.10 -4.59
C VAL A 587 -22.70 32.72 -3.29
N LEU A 588 -22.02 32.93 -2.16
CA LEU A 588 -22.54 32.65 -0.83
C LEU A 588 -23.24 33.87 -0.24
N LEU A 589 -24.24 33.66 0.61
CA LEU A 589 -25.04 34.73 1.22
C LEU A 589 -24.93 34.67 2.75
N ASP A 590 -24.54 35.78 3.38
CA ASP A 590 -24.48 35.87 4.84
C ASP A 590 -25.84 36.23 5.46
N ASP A 591 -25.88 36.42 6.78
CA ASP A 591 -27.10 36.74 7.55
C ASP A 591 -27.80 38.02 7.06
N ASN A 592 -27.08 38.96 6.46
CA ASN A 592 -27.60 40.22 5.92
C ASN A 592 -27.92 40.12 4.42
N VAL A 593 -27.87 38.91 3.86
CA VAL A 593 -27.98 38.63 2.42
C VAL A 593 -26.92 39.40 1.63
N ASP A 594 -25.75 39.63 2.24
CA ASP A 594 -24.58 40.15 1.53
C ASP A 594 -23.87 38.99 0.80
N ALA A 595 -23.52 39.24 -0.46
CA ALA A 595 -22.89 38.29 -1.34
C ALA A 595 -21.39 38.20 -1.08
N LYS A 596 -20.87 36.96 -1.12
CA LYS A 596 -19.45 36.63 -1.10
C LYS A 596 -19.13 35.64 -2.21
N ILE A 597 -18.23 35.99 -3.12
CA ILE A 597 -17.73 35.08 -4.16
C ILE A 597 -16.79 34.05 -3.51
N ALA A 598 -16.97 32.79 -3.83
CA ALA A 598 -16.18 31.65 -3.36
C ALA A 598 -15.66 30.78 -4.51
N ASP A 599 -14.81 29.80 -4.17
CA ASP A 599 -14.21 28.80 -5.06
C ASP A 599 -13.21 29.35 -6.08
N PHE A 600 -11.99 29.63 -5.59
CA PHE A 600 -10.90 30.21 -6.39
C PHE A 600 -9.95 29.14 -6.96
N GLY A 601 -10.36 27.86 -6.95
CA GLY A 601 -9.51 26.75 -7.42
C GLY A 601 -9.08 26.88 -8.88
N LEU A 602 -9.97 27.35 -9.76
CA LEU A 602 -9.71 27.54 -11.19
C LEU A 602 -9.19 28.96 -11.55
N SER A 603 -9.09 29.84 -10.56
CA SER A 603 -8.70 31.23 -10.78
C SER A 603 -7.26 31.36 -11.28
N ARG A 604 -6.91 32.46 -11.94
CA ARG A 604 -5.58 32.64 -12.53
C ARG A 604 -5.09 34.07 -12.38
N LEU A 605 -3.81 34.21 -12.06
CA LEU A 605 -3.10 35.48 -12.10
C LEU A 605 -2.73 35.82 -13.55
N ILE A 606 -3.05 37.03 -14.00
CA ILE A 606 -2.64 37.52 -15.31
C ILE A 606 -1.22 38.10 -15.20
N PRO A 607 -0.23 37.59 -15.95
CA PRO A 607 1.13 38.15 -15.94
C PRO A 607 1.16 39.61 -16.44
N GLU A 608 2.09 40.42 -15.91
CA GLU A 608 2.21 41.85 -16.24
C GLU A 608 2.53 42.13 -17.72
N ASP A 609 3.10 41.16 -18.44
CA ASP A 609 3.44 41.27 -19.86
C ASP A 609 2.25 41.01 -20.81
N GLY A 610 1.07 40.70 -20.27
CA GLY A 610 -0.17 40.53 -21.01
C GLY A 610 -0.19 39.35 -21.99
N LYS A 611 0.87 38.52 -22.00
CA LYS A 611 0.95 37.32 -22.84
C LYS A 611 0.16 36.20 -22.17
N GLN A 612 -0.98 35.89 -22.75
CA GLN A 612 -1.80 34.76 -22.32
C GLN A 612 -1.43 33.55 -23.17
N ASP A 613 -0.75 32.57 -22.57
CA ASP A 613 -0.58 31.26 -23.20
C ASP A 613 -1.94 30.58 -23.37
N ALA A 614 -2.11 29.80 -24.44
CA ALA A 614 -3.30 28.99 -24.64
C ALA A 614 -3.49 28.05 -23.44
N THR A 615 -4.59 28.23 -22.71
CA THR A 615 -4.87 27.45 -21.50
C THR A 615 -5.88 26.35 -21.81
N GLY A 616 -5.76 25.19 -21.16
CA GLY A 616 -6.78 24.14 -21.27
C GLY A 616 -8.16 24.68 -20.88
N ILE A 617 -9.20 24.35 -21.65
CA ILE A 617 -10.57 24.82 -21.41
C ILE A 617 -11.06 24.32 -20.05
N GLN A 618 -11.35 25.23 -19.13
CA GLN A 618 -11.88 24.93 -17.79
C GLN A 618 -12.99 25.92 -17.43
N GLY A 619 -14.02 25.44 -16.74
CA GLY A 619 -15.17 26.23 -16.29
C GLY A 619 -16.44 25.36 -16.17
N THR A 620 -17.54 25.97 -15.74
CA THR A 620 -18.82 25.26 -15.58
C THR A 620 -19.71 25.39 -16.83
N VAL A 621 -20.22 24.26 -17.32
CA VAL A 621 -21.18 24.22 -18.45
C VAL A 621 -22.39 25.10 -18.13
N GLY A 622 -22.76 25.98 -19.07
CA GLY A 622 -23.82 26.99 -18.90
C GLY A 622 -23.30 28.39 -18.59
N TYR A 623 -22.14 28.50 -17.93
CA TYR A 623 -21.46 29.77 -17.64
C TYR A 623 -20.22 29.99 -18.51
N LEU A 624 -19.71 28.92 -19.13
CA LEU A 624 -18.51 28.97 -19.96
C LEU A 624 -18.70 29.93 -21.15
N ASP A 625 -17.78 30.90 -21.24
CA ASP A 625 -17.73 31.87 -22.33
C ASP A 625 -17.52 31.18 -23.69
N PRO A 626 -18.42 31.37 -24.66
CA PRO A 626 -18.30 30.77 -25.98
C PRO A 626 -17.07 31.25 -26.74
N GLU A 627 -16.67 32.51 -26.60
CA GLU A 627 -15.46 33.03 -27.27
C GLU A 627 -14.22 32.36 -26.71
N TYR A 628 -14.10 32.25 -25.39
CA TYR A 628 -13.02 31.50 -24.74
C TYR A 628 -13.00 30.03 -25.20
N PHE A 629 -14.17 29.39 -25.27
CA PHE A 629 -14.28 28.00 -25.73
C PHE A 629 -13.73 27.81 -27.15
N PHE A 630 -14.02 28.74 -28.08
CA PHE A 630 -13.57 28.63 -29.46
C PHE A 630 -12.15 29.13 -29.70
N THR A 631 -11.70 30.15 -28.97
CA THR A 631 -10.40 30.82 -29.21
C THR A 631 -9.29 30.29 -28.30
N LEU A 632 -9.62 29.59 -27.22
CA LEU A 632 -8.72 29.20 -26.13
C LEU A 632 -8.06 30.39 -25.39
N GLN A 633 -8.54 31.61 -25.63
CA GLN A 633 -8.03 32.83 -25.01
C GLN A 633 -8.89 33.23 -23.81
N LEU A 634 -8.29 33.16 -22.62
CA LEU A 634 -8.99 33.46 -21.37
C LEU A 634 -8.78 34.93 -20.98
N THR A 635 -9.81 35.75 -21.03
CA THR A 635 -9.71 37.19 -20.69
C THR A 635 -10.62 37.57 -19.52
N ASP A 636 -10.54 38.83 -19.06
CA ASP A 636 -11.50 39.39 -18.10
C ASP A 636 -12.94 39.32 -18.63
N LYS A 637 -13.10 39.33 -19.96
CA LYS A 637 -14.40 39.20 -20.64
C LYS A 637 -15.07 37.84 -20.46
N SER A 638 -14.31 36.80 -20.11
CA SER A 638 -14.87 35.48 -19.83
C SER A 638 -15.60 35.45 -18.48
N ASP A 639 -15.09 36.16 -17.48
CA ASP A 639 -15.80 36.38 -16.21
C ASP A 639 -17.02 37.31 -16.41
N VAL A 640 -16.93 38.29 -17.31
CA VAL A 640 -18.07 39.18 -17.66
C VAL A 640 -19.22 38.38 -18.27
N TYR A 641 -18.94 37.42 -19.16
CA TYR A 641 -19.97 36.55 -19.72
C TYR A 641 -20.65 35.71 -18.63
N SER A 642 -19.85 35.08 -17.76
CA SER A 642 -20.34 34.27 -16.64
C SER A 642 -21.21 35.11 -15.68
N PHE A 643 -20.82 36.35 -15.42
CA PHE A 643 -21.63 37.32 -14.68
C PHE A 643 -22.95 37.65 -15.40
N GLY A 644 -22.93 37.80 -16.73
CA GLY A 644 -24.14 37.96 -17.55
C GLY A 644 -25.15 36.83 -17.38
N VAL A 645 -24.68 35.57 -17.34
CA VAL A 645 -25.52 34.40 -17.08
C VAL A 645 -26.13 34.48 -15.68
N MET A 646 -25.33 34.83 -14.67
CA MET A 646 -25.80 35.00 -13.29
C MET A 646 -26.89 36.11 -13.18
N LEU A 647 -26.74 37.22 -13.91
CA LEU A 647 -27.78 38.25 -13.97
C LEU A 647 -29.10 37.72 -14.55
N ALA A 648 -29.02 36.88 -15.59
CA ALA A 648 -30.21 36.22 -16.15
C ALA A 648 -30.85 35.27 -15.12
N GLU A 649 -30.05 34.54 -14.33
CA GLU A 649 -30.58 33.72 -13.23
C GLU A 649 -31.29 34.57 -12.16
N LEU A 650 -30.76 35.75 -11.82
CA LEU A 650 -31.41 36.67 -10.87
C LEU A 650 -32.75 37.20 -11.41
N ILE A 651 -32.85 37.49 -12.71
CA ILE A 651 -34.11 37.95 -13.31
C ILE A 651 -35.14 36.83 -13.36
N THR A 652 -34.72 35.65 -13.81
CA THR A 652 -35.63 34.57 -14.19
C THR A 652 -35.90 33.55 -13.10
N GLY A 653 -34.98 33.41 -12.14
CA GLY A 653 -34.99 32.32 -11.16
C GLY A 653 -34.78 30.94 -11.78
N LEU A 654 -34.45 30.87 -13.08
CA LEU A 654 -34.16 29.63 -13.80
C LEU A 654 -32.70 29.23 -13.62
N LYS A 655 -32.41 27.93 -13.76
CA LYS A 655 -31.04 27.40 -13.73
C LYS A 655 -30.29 27.73 -15.02
N ALA A 656 -28.99 27.95 -14.94
CA ALA A 656 -28.15 28.14 -16.13
C ALA A 656 -28.25 26.99 -17.16
N VAL A 657 -28.37 25.74 -16.69
CA VAL A 657 -28.62 24.56 -17.54
C VAL A 657 -29.81 23.77 -17.01
N ASP A 658 -30.77 23.46 -17.88
CA ASP A 658 -31.88 22.55 -17.58
C ASP A 658 -32.27 21.80 -18.86
N SER A 659 -31.70 20.62 -19.04
CA SER A 659 -31.95 19.75 -20.19
C SER A 659 -33.16 18.84 -20.01
N GLN A 660 -33.74 18.79 -18.81
CA GLN A 660 -34.85 17.88 -18.51
C GLN A 660 -36.21 18.58 -18.66
N ASN A 661 -36.30 19.87 -18.34
CA ASN A 661 -37.56 20.61 -18.34
C ASN A 661 -37.68 21.67 -19.44
N ARG A 662 -36.59 21.99 -20.17
CA ARG A 662 -36.62 22.92 -21.31
C ARG A 662 -36.43 22.18 -22.64
N ASP A 663 -36.93 22.78 -23.73
CA ASP A 663 -36.59 22.37 -25.10
C ASP A 663 -35.06 22.24 -25.22
N THR A 664 -34.59 21.20 -25.90
CA THR A 664 -33.16 20.93 -26.09
C THR A 664 -32.41 22.10 -26.71
N ARG A 665 -33.08 22.92 -27.54
CA ARG A 665 -32.52 24.17 -28.12
C ARG A 665 -32.28 25.26 -27.06
N PHE A 666 -33.02 25.22 -25.97
CA PHE A 666 -33.02 26.22 -24.89
C PHE A 666 -32.56 25.65 -23.55
N ALA A 667 -31.88 24.50 -23.57
CA ALA A 667 -31.31 23.90 -22.37
C ALA A 667 -30.31 24.83 -21.67
N ASN A 668 -29.67 25.74 -22.42
CA ASN A 668 -28.79 26.81 -21.92
C ASN A 668 -29.58 28.12 -21.72
N LEU A 669 -29.55 28.66 -20.49
CA LEU A 669 -30.27 29.89 -20.13
C LEU A 669 -29.77 31.13 -20.89
N ALA A 670 -28.47 31.25 -21.17
CA ALA A 670 -27.94 32.41 -21.88
C ALA A 670 -28.55 32.54 -23.28
N LEU A 671 -28.61 31.43 -24.02
CA LEU A 671 -29.23 31.40 -25.36
C LEU A 671 -30.72 31.71 -25.29
N PHE A 672 -31.44 31.08 -24.35
CA PHE A 672 -32.86 31.30 -24.16
C PHE A 672 -33.18 32.76 -23.77
N PHE A 673 -32.35 33.36 -22.90
CA PHE A 673 -32.50 34.73 -22.46
C PHE A 673 -32.24 35.71 -23.61
N ILE A 674 -31.16 35.54 -24.39
CA ILE A 674 -30.85 36.39 -25.55
C ILE A 674 -32.01 36.38 -26.54
N GLU A 675 -32.47 35.21 -26.98
CA GLU A 675 -33.54 35.10 -27.97
C GLU A 675 -34.85 35.75 -27.49
N THR A 676 -35.24 35.49 -26.25
CA THR A 676 -36.48 36.04 -25.70
C THR A 676 -36.40 37.56 -25.48
N PHE A 677 -35.24 38.06 -25.04
CA PHE A 677 -35.00 39.48 -24.86
C PHE A 677 -34.99 40.25 -26.19
N GLU A 678 -34.33 39.70 -27.23
CA GLU A 678 -34.33 40.27 -28.58
C GLU A 678 -35.74 40.30 -29.22
N ASN A 679 -36.58 39.31 -28.91
CA ASN A 679 -37.97 39.26 -29.36
C ASN A 679 -38.91 40.20 -28.58
N GLY A 680 -38.43 40.90 -27.55
CA GLY A 680 -39.22 41.83 -26.75
C GLY A 680 -40.13 41.18 -25.71
N SER A 681 -39.91 39.90 -25.39
CA SER A 681 -40.76 39.09 -24.50
C SER A 681 -40.15 38.87 -23.11
N LEU A 682 -39.41 39.86 -22.58
CA LEU A 682 -38.76 39.70 -21.26
C LEU A 682 -39.76 39.39 -20.14
N ASP A 683 -40.97 39.95 -20.21
CA ASP A 683 -42.04 39.74 -19.22
C ASP A 683 -42.31 38.25 -18.95
N ASP A 684 -42.21 37.41 -19.98
CA ASP A 684 -42.42 35.96 -19.89
C ASP A 684 -41.32 35.24 -19.10
N LEU A 685 -40.14 35.88 -18.97
CA LEU A 685 -38.99 35.34 -18.26
C LEU A 685 -38.88 35.81 -16.81
N ILE A 686 -39.54 36.91 -16.43
CA ILE A 686 -39.39 37.47 -15.08
C ILE A 686 -39.94 36.47 -14.06
N ASP A 687 -39.13 36.17 -13.05
CA ASP A 687 -39.51 35.27 -11.98
C ASP A 687 -40.79 35.76 -11.29
N SER A 688 -41.87 34.98 -11.38
CA SER A 688 -43.16 35.27 -10.73
C SER A 688 -43.09 35.50 -9.20
N ARG A 689 -41.98 35.11 -8.56
CA ARG A 689 -41.72 35.34 -7.14
C ARG A 689 -41.17 36.73 -6.85
N VAL A 690 -40.65 37.42 -7.86
CA VAL A 690 -40.39 38.86 -7.84
C VAL A 690 -41.75 39.56 -7.97
N ASN A 691 -42.61 39.36 -6.96
CA ASN A 691 -44.00 39.74 -7.02
C ASN A 691 -44.13 41.25 -6.82
N PHE A 692 -44.91 41.89 -7.68
CA PHE A 692 -45.25 43.30 -7.59
C PHE A 692 -46.41 43.44 -6.61
N THR A 693 -46.10 43.76 -5.36
CA THR A 693 -47.10 43.83 -4.28
C THR A 693 -48.10 44.98 -4.45
N SER A 694 -47.82 45.93 -5.35
CA SER A 694 -48.73 47.00 -5.79
C SER A 694 -48.38 47.50 -7.20
N VAL A 695 -49.32 48.23 -7.83
CA VAL A 695 -49.09 48.91 -9.13
C VAL A 695 -47.95 49.94 -9.03
N ASP A 696 -47.83 50.60 -7.88
CA ASP A 696 -46.73 51.55 -7.62
C ASP A 696 -45.37 50.81 -7.52
N ALA A 697 -45.34 49.64 -6.88
CA ALA A 697 -44.14 48.80 -6.83
C ALA A 697 -43.72 48.30 -8.22
N GLN A 698 -44.68 47.98 -9.11
CA GLN A 698 -44.40 47.65 -10.51
C GLN A 698 -43.70 48.80 -11.25
N ALA A 699 -44.24 50.02 -11.14
CA ALA A 699 -43.71 51.20 -11.82
C ALA A 699 -42.28 51.54 -11.40
N HIS A 700 -41.91 51.25 -10.15
CA HIS A 700 -40.56 51.49 -9.61
C HIS A 700 -39.58 50.34 -9.87
N ILE A 701 -40.02 49.08 -9.80
CA ILE A 701 -39.15 47.91 -9.90
C ILE A 701 -38.84 47.55 -11.36
N TYR A 702 -39.84 47.58 -12.24
CA TYR A 702 -39.70 47.11 -13.62
C TYR A 702 -38.59 47.82 -14.42
N PRO A 703 -38.40 49.16 -14.34
CA PRO A 703 -37.29 49.83 -15.02
C PRO A 703 -35.91 49.32 -14.58
N SER A 704 -35.77 48.93 -13.31
CA SER A 704 -34.53 48.35 -12.80
C SER A 704 -34.31 46.92 -13.28
N ILE A 705 -35.37 46.10 -13.42
CA ILE A 705 -35.31 44.79 -14.07
C ILE A 705 -34.86 44.93 -15.52
N MET A 706 -35.47 45.84 -16.28
CA MET A 706 -35.11 46.12 -17.67
C MET A 706 -33.65 46.58 -17.81
N ALA A 707 -33.17 47.40 -16.88
CA ALA A 707 -31.78 47.85 -16.87
C ALA A 707 -30.80 46.69 -16.62
N VAL A 708 -31.09 45.81 -15.66
CA VAL A 708 -30.27 44.62 -15.39
C VAL A 708 -30.35 43.63 -16.56
N ALA A 709 -31.51 43.48 -17.19
CA ALA A 709 -31.69 42.62 -18.36
C ALA A 709 -30.89 43.12 -19.57
N ALA A 710 -30.93 44.43 -19.83
CA ALA A 710 -30.12 45.06 -20.88
C ALA A 710 -28.62 44.91 -20.62
N LEU A 711 -28.18 44.97 -19.36
CA LEU A 711 -26.79 44.69 -19.02
C LEU A 711 -26.44 43.21 -19.21
N SER A 712 -27.28 42.29 -18.72
CA SER A 712 -27.10 40.85 -18.89
C SER A 712 -26.93 40.51 -20.38
N HIS A 713 -27.78 41.05 -21.24
CA HIS A 713 -27.67 40.92 -22.69
C HIS A 713 -26.34 41.45 -23.24
N GLN A 714 -25.85 42.62 -22.77
CA GLN A 714 -24.55 43.15 -23.18
C GLN A 714 -23.37 42.28 -22.70
N CYS A 715 -23.44 41.73 -21.49
CA CYS A 715 -22.45 40.81 -20.96
C CYS A 715 -22.41 39.48 -21.72
N LEU A 716 -23.57 39.03 -22.24
CA LEU A 716 -23.73 37.77 -22.96
C LEU A 716 -23.42 37.87 -24.47
N ALA A 717 -22.91 39.01 -24.95
CA ALA A 717 -22.52 39.18 -26.34
C ALA A 717 -21.47 38.13 -26.75
N LEU A 718 -21.58 37.59 -27.97
CA LEU A 718 -20.69 36.55 -28.46
C LEU A 718 -19.23 37.04 -28.51
N GLU A 719 -19.01 38.26 -29.00
CA GLU A 719 -17.69 38.88 -29.06
C GLU A 719 -17.35 39.59 -27.74
N GLY A 720 -16.19 39.28 -27.14
CA GLY A 720 -15.79 39.83 -25.85
C GLY A 720 -15.43 41.31 -25.89
N SER A 721 -15.02 41.81 -27.06
CA SER A 721 -14.65 43.21 -27.28
C SER A 721 -15.80 44.19 -27.00
N VAL A 722 -17.05 43.76 -27.26
CA VAL A 722 -18.25 44.58 -27.04
C VAL A 722 -18.84 44.44 -25.64
N ARG A 723 -18.43 43.43 -24.88
CA ARG A 723 -18.87 43.25 -23.49
C ARG A 723 -18.32 44.41 -22.64
N PRO A 724 -19.05 44.89 -21.62
CA PRO A 724 -18.54 45.96 -20.74
C PRO A 724 -17.33 45.49 -19.92
N SER A 725 -16.57 46.43 -19.35
CA SER A 725 -15.55 46.10 -18.35
C SER A 725 -16.19 45.95 -16.97
N MET A 726 -15.65 45.06 -16.13
CA MET A 726 -16.02 45.02 -14.72
C MET A 726 -15.62 46.30 -13.95
N LYS A 727 -14.81 47.23 -14.49
CA LYS A 727 -14.68 48.58 -13.88
C LYS A 727 -15.92 49.46 -14.07
N GLN A 728 -16.67 49.21 -15.14
CA GLN A 728 -17.86 49.98 -15.50
C GLN A 728 -19.15 49.36 -14.93
N ALA A 729 -19.15 48.05 -14.68
CA ALA A 729 -20.27 47.33 -14.08
C ALA A 729 -20.62 47.74 -12.63
N PRO A 730 -19.70 48.15 -11.73
CA PRO A 730 -19.99 48.63 -10.37
C PRO A 730 -20.61 50.02 -10.32
N HIS A 731 -20.42 50.85 -11.36
CA HIS A 731 -21.17 52.11 -11.49
C HIS A 731 -22.68 51.89 -11.65
N MET A 732 -23.12 50.63 -11.74
CA MET A 732 -24.50 50.20 -11.68
C MET A 732 -25.18 50.52 -10.35
N GLU A 733 -24.46 50.59 -9.21
CA GLU A 733 -25.06 51.08 -7.96
C GLU A 733 -25.53 52.54 -8.13
N SER A 734 -24.65 53.44 -8.61
CA SER A 734 -25.00 54.82 -8.91
C SER A 734 -26.06 54.93 -10.03
N PHE A 735 -25.98 54.13 -11.08
CA PHE A 735 -26.90 54.18 -12.23
C PHE A 735 -28.30 53.63 -11.91
N LEU A 736 -28.40 52.59 -11.07
CA LEU A 736 -29.66 51.98 -10.65
C LEU A 736 -30.31 52.75 -9.50
N ILE A 737 -29.55 53.20 -8.49
CA ILE A 737 -30.06 54.01 -7.38
C ILE A 737 -30.55 55.37 -7.89
N LEU A 738 -29.83 56.03 -8.81
CA LEU A 738 -30.27 57.30 -9.40
C LEU A 738 -31.58 57.16 -10.20
N ARG A 739 -31.84 56.00 -10.82
CA ARG A 739 -33.05 55.76 -11.62
C ARG A 739 -34.22 55.19 -10.83
N LEU A 740 -33.97 54.43 -9.76
CA LEU A 740 -34.98 54.01 -8.78
C LEU A 740 -35.61 55.22 -8.05
N HIS A 741 -34.82 56.26 -7.75
CA HIS A 741 -35.31 57.44 -7.02
C HIS A 741 -35.87 58.58 -7.88
N ARG A 742 -35.54 58.67 -9.19
CA ARG A 742 -35.95 59.84 -10.02
C ARG A 742 -37.05 59.59 -11.05
N GLY A 743 -37.47 58.35 -11.32
CA GLY A 743 -38.54 58.08 -12.29
C GLY A 743 -38.27 58.65 -13.70
N ASP A 744 -37.00 58.82 -14.09
CA ASP A 744 -36.65 59.47 -15.35
C ASP A 744 -36.53 58.43 -16.48
N HIS A 745 -37.68 58.10 -17.07
CA HIS A 745 -37.86 57.10 -18.14
C HIS A 745 -37.27 57.54 -19.49
N SER A 746 -37.02 58.83 -19.71
CA SER A 746 -36.68 59.41 -21.01
C SER A 746 -35.29 59.03 -21.55
N ALA A 747 -34.36 58.67 -20.65
CA ALA A 747 -32.98 58.34 -20.99
C ALA A 747 -32.74 56.84 -21.25
N ILE A 748 -33.73 55.97 -20.98
CA ILE A 748 -33.67 54.52 -21.29
C ILE A 748 -34.09 54.30 -22.74
N GLU A 749 -35.23 54.87 -23.16
CA GLU A 749 -35.72 54.74 -24.55
C GLU A 749 -34.76 55.33 -25.58
N LYS A 750 -34.14 56.48 -25.30
CA LYS A 750 -33.20 57.11 -26.25
C LYS A 750 -31.95 56.26 -26.53
N ASN A 751 -31.43 55.53 -25.55
CA ASN A 751 -30.25 54.67 -25.76
C ASN A 751 -30.62 53.31 -26.38
N LEU A 752 -31.85 52.82 -26.18
CA LEU A 752 -32.37 51.60 -26.81
C LEU A 752 -32.78 51.83 -28.28
N GLN A 753 -33.41 52.97 -28.61
CA GLN A 753 -33.75 53.29 -30.00
C GLN A 753 -32.53 53.54 -30.89
N VAL A 754 -31.43 54.08 -30.34
CA VAL A 754 -30.20 54.29 -31.11
C VAL A 754 -29.53 52.97 -31.53
N LYS A 755 -29.70 51.88 -30.75
CA LYS A 755 -29.15 50.55 -31.11
C LYS A 755 -30.09 49.68 -31.93
N LEU A 756 -31.42 49.85 -31.82
CA LEU A 756 -32.39 49.10 -32.63
C LEU A 756 -32.53 49.65 -34.08
N SER A 757 -32.10 50.89 -34.35
CA SER A 757 -32.19 51.46 -35.72
C SER A 757 -31.12 50.95 -36.71
N PHE A 758 -30.13 50.17 -36.27
CA PHE A 758 -29.11 49.59 -37.16
C PHE A 758 -29.53 48.31 -37.90
N ARG A 759 -30.82 47.94 -37.86
CA ARG A 759 -31.37 46.76 -38.58
C ARG A 759 -32.46 47.08 -39.61
N SER A 760 -32.48 48.29 -40.16
CA SER A 760 -33.23 48.57 -41.40
C SER A 760 -32.41 49.38 -42.41
N THR A 761 -31.38 48.76 -42.98
CA THR A 761 -30.85 49.05 -44.32
C THR A 761 -30.10 47.83 -44.83
#